data_AF-A0A5S5DTD9-F1
#
_entry.id   AF-A0A5S5DTD9-F1
#
_cell.length_a   1.000
_cell.length_b   1.000
_cell.length_c   1.000
_cell.angle_alpha   90.00
_cell.angle_beta   90.00
_cell.angle_gamma   90.00
#
_symmetry.space_group_name_H-M   'P 1'
#
loop_
_entity.id
_entity.type
_entity.pdbx_description
1 polymer ?
#
loop_
_entity_poly.entity_id
_entity_poly.type
_entity_poly.pdbx_seq_one_letter_code
_entity_poly.pdbx_strand_id
1 'polypeptide(L)'
;MRNLLFILFSFFLATTLNSQVTFVVNELPDNHNFEESIYISGGFEGWTGGNDAYKLKKVDKTYTITVPFKEETTLFKFTLGNWQTVERDKNGAQIDNRVYKKTKEKDTVFVKIASWQGEDVANKSSAAKNVSVISETFKIPQLNRERRVWVYLPPNYETSDKPFPVIYMHDGQNIFDKSTSFSGEWEVDETLNKLFRDKNMSFIVVGIDNGGDKRLDEYSPWKHSKYGGGEGEAYMDFIVKTLKPYIDANYKTSREKKGTAIIGSSMGGLISHYAALKYPNVFGKIGVFSPAFWFAPEVNVFSKEKGNIQDTKMYFLAGGKEGANTSRQEISQTVKDMNSMVAMLKTQQFPAENIQSKVVPEGQHNEELWRTNFEEAILWLFPEEVKKREFISAEFQDGEFLRVITNDGVYRIKFYSPKIVETTFIPNGQNYNSNSHALIGYENFEECESVSFKEEKNILNYRTCGVNVTIQKEPFQISYSYKGKPITSERNGYQKNNDFETIQFNVTEDEVLYGGGARVLGMNRRGNRLQLYNRAHYGYETHSELMNFTLPIVASSKKYMIHFDNAPIGYLDLDSRKDNTLTYETISGRKTYQVIVGDSWLDLIDNYTDLTGKQPMPPRWALGNFSSRFGYHSQEETEHTIQKFKEESIPVDAIILDLYWFGKGIKKTMGNLEVFKDSFPDFDGMVQRLKDKGVKTITITEPFVLSSSKRWQEAVDKDVLAKDSIGNPARYDFFFGNTGIIDIYKPEAKEWFWDIYKDLANKGVAGIWGDLGEPEVHPSWVQHHTGSANEVHNTYGHEWAKLVYEGYQRDFPETRPFILMRAGYSGSQRFGFIPWSGDVNRTWGGLQSQPEIALQMGMQGLAYMHSDLGGFAGANLDDELYVRWLQYGVFQPIYRPHAQEEVPSEPVFRAEKAKQLAKEAIEIRYQLLPYNYTLAFENHITGAPLMRPLFFEDEKLVEKSSSYLWGNDFLVAPILEANVTEKEVIFPENSTWFDFYSDEKFAGGQTKSVTVKENSIPTFVRAGAFIPMATLVQTTDEYSASTFDVHYYYDTSVSKGTGKLYNDDGLTADAFEKEHFELLKFEAETSKKCIEIDFTAQTGANYTTETKNINVIVHNVQKQPKKVKFGKETLDFTWSERDNKLFIPIQWNTHKKKQLTIKF
;
A
#
# COMPACT_ATOMS: atom_id res chain seq x y z
N MET A 1 2.58 70.48 52.66
CA MET A 1 3.20 71.49 51.78
C MET A 1 4.11 70.73 50.82
N ARG A 2 3.68 70.39 49.60
CA ARG A 2 3.60 71.19 48.36
C ARG A 2 4.98 71.47 47.70
N ASN A 3 5.15 70.82 46.54
CA ASN A 3 5.79 71.27 45.28
C ASN A 3 7.33 71.31 45.14
N LEU A 4 7.89 70.34 44.39
CA LEU A 4 8.44 70.42 43.01
C LEU A 4 9.33 69.17 42.79
N LEU A 5 8.84 68.06 42.26
CA LEU A 5 8.69 67.67 40.84
C LEU A 5 9.94 67.86 39.94
N PHE A 6 10.44 66.70 39.48
CA PHE A 6 11.22 66.41 38.27
C PHE A 6 12.65 66.96 38.15
N ILE A 7 13.63 66.05 38.14
CA ILE A 7 14.55 65.75 37.01
C ILE A 7 15.69 64.87 37.54
N LEU A 8 15.71 63.60 37.14
CA LEU A 8 16.92 62.81 36.90
C LEU A 8 16.49 61.48 36.26
N PHE A 9 16.12 61.53 34.98
CA PHE A 9 16.09 60.35 34.12
C PHE A 9 16.31 60.75 32.66
N SER A 10 17.07 59.92 31.97
CA SER A 10 17.14 59.80 30.50
C SER A 10 18.15 60.68 29.76
N PHE A 11 19.40 60.21 29.69
CA PHE A 11 20.23 60.36 28.49
C PHE A 11 20.96 59.04 28.20
N PHE A 12 20.16 58.04 27.80
CA PHE A 12 20.55 56.96 26.89
C PHE A 12 19.40 56.91 25.88
N LEU A 13 19.49 57.68 24.79
CA LEU A 13 18.62 57.40 23.65
C LEU A 13 19.18 56.14 22.99
N ALA A 14 18.64 55.00 23.40
CA ALA A 14 18.77 53.76 22.69
C ALA A 14 18.33 54.00 21.24
N THR A 15 19.25 53.82 20.29
CA THR A 15 18.90 53.55 18.91
C THR A 15 18.06 52.28 18.92
N THR A 16 16.74 52.40 18.82
CA THR A 16 15.90 51.24 18.52
C THR A 16 16.32 50.76 17.14
N LEU A 17 17.09 49.67 17.09
CA LEU A 17 17.30 48.89 15.88
C LEU A 17 15.92 48.42 15.42
N ASN A 18 15.28 49.19 14.52
CA ASN A 18 14.05 48.75 13.89
C ASN A 18 14.40 47.51 13.07
N SER A 19 13.82 46.36 13.41
CA SER A 19 13.94 45.16 12.59
C SER A 19 13.39 45.42 11.20
N GLN A 20 14.10 44.94 10.19
CA GLN A 20 13.81 45.19 8.78
C GLN A 20 13.71 43.85 8.07
N VAL A 21 12.71 43.69 7.22
CA VAL A 21 12.64 42.56 6.28
C VAL A 21 12.63 43.10 4.87
N THR A 22 13.42 42.46 4.02
CA THR A 22 13.49 42.75 2.60
C THR A 22 12.59 41.76 1.87
N PHE A 23 11.53 42.23 1.26
CA PHE A 23 10.74 41.43 0.33
C PHE A 23 11.38 41.51 -1.06
N VAL A 24 11.53 40.37 -1.71
CA VAL A 24 12.01 40.24 -3.08
C VAL A 24 10.98 39.47 -3.87
N VAL A 25 10.24 40.17 -4.74
CA VAL A 25 9.39 39.51 -5.73
C VAL A 25 10.31 39.03 -6.85
N ASN A 26 10.58 37.73 -6.84
CA ASN A 26 11.56 37.08 -7.71
C ASN A 26 10.92 36.28 -8.85
N GLU A 27 9.61 36.11 -8.83
CA GLU A 27 8.85 35.53 -9.92
C GLU A 27 7.50 36.24 -10.06
N LEU A 28 7.22 36.69 -11.28
CA LEU A 28 6.04 37.46 -11.65
C LEU A 28 5.23 36.69 -12.70
N PRO A 29 3.93 37.00 -12.87
CA PRO A 29 3.13 36.44 -13.95
C PRO A 29 3.78 36.72 -15.32
N ASP A 30 3.70 35.76 -16.25
CA ASP A 30 4.37 35.84 -17.57
C ASP A 30 3.97 37.09 -18.39
N ASN A 31 2.77 37.61 -18.12
CA ASN A 31 2.15 38.77 -18.75
C ASN A 31 2.36 40.09 -18.00
N HIS A 32 3.09 40.09 -16.88
CA HIS A 32 3.28 41.29 -16.08
C HIS A 32 4.11 42.34 -16.83
N ASN A 33 3.56 43.55 -16.95
CA ASN A 33 4.26 44.68 -17.56
C ASN A 33 5.29 45.25 -16.58
N PHE A 34 6.57 45.10 -16.88
CA PHE A 34 7.66 45.60 -16.04
C PHE A 34 7.74 47.13 -15.90
N GLU A 35 6.93 47.90 -16.62
CA GLU A 35 6.74 49.35 -16.37
C GLU A 35 5.77 49.64 -15.22
N GLU A 36 4.97 48.66 -14.80
CA GLU A 36 4.05 48.78 -13.69
C GLU A 36 4.77 48.71 -12.34
N SER A 37 4.21 49.46 -11.39
CA SER A 37 4.75 49.58 -10.04
C SER A 37 4.05 48.59 -9.11
N ILE A 38 4.83 47.79 -8.40
CA ILE A 38 4.32 46.86 -7.40
C ILE A 38 4.36 47.53 -6.02
N TYR A 39 3.29 47.37 -5.27
CA TYR A 39 3.15 47.88 -3.91
C TYR A 39 2.97 46.71 -2.95
N ILE A 40 3.56 46.80 -1.76
CA ILE A 40 3.22 45.90 -0.65
C ILE A 40 2.24 46.61 0.27
N SER A 41 1.16 45.93 0.62
CA SER A 41 0.05 46.45 1.42
C SER A 41 -0.20 45.53 2.60
N GLY A 42 -0.37 46.07 3.80
CA GLY A 42 -0.43 45.28 5.03
C GLY A 42 -0.69 46.10 6.28
N GLY A 43 -0.78 45.42 7.43
CA GLY A 43 -1.09 46.07 8.72
C GLY A 43 -0.13 47.20 9.12
N PHE A 44 1.13 47.12 8.65
CA PHE A 44 2.20 48.09 8.91
C PHE A 44 2.06 49.41 8.14
N GLU A 45 1.28 49.43 7.06
CA GLU A 45 1.03 50.64 6.26
C GLU A 45 -0.45 51.06 6.24
N GLY A 46 -1.34 50.18 6.73
CA GLY A 46 -2.77 50.47 6.89
C GLY A 46 -3.68 49.87 5.82
N TRP A 47 -3.20 48.87 5.06
CA TRP A 47 -3.94 48.21 3.99
C TRP A 47 -4.44 49.16 2.88
N THR A 48 -3.61 50.12 2.48
CA THR A 48 -4.00 51.14 1.50
C THR A 48 -4.06 50.60 0.08
N GLY A 49 -3.30 49.54 -0.22
CA GLY A 49 -3.22 48.96 -1.56
C GLY A 49 -2.41 49.79 -2.57
N GLY A 50 -1.81 50.92 -2.20
CA GLY A 50 -1.14 51.81 -3.16
C GLY A 50 -0.31 52.97 -2.57
N ASN A 51 0.16 52.86 -1.34
CA ASN A 51 0.98 53.89 -0.71
C ASN A 51 2.40 53.94 -1.32
N ASP A 52 2.79 55.07 -1.90
CA ASP A 52 4.09 55.25 -2.56
C ASP A 52 5.31 55.04 -1.63
N ALA A 53 5.15 55.20 -0.31
CA ALA A 53 6.20 54.87 0.65
C ALA A 53 6.50 53.35 0.70
N TYR A 54 5.57 52.53 0.23
CA TYR A 54 5.64 51.05 0.20
C TYR A 54 5.67 50.49 -1.22
N LYS A 55 6.04 51.33 -2.19
CA LYS A 55 6.33 50.95 -3.56
C LYS A 55 7.67 50.20 -3.65
N LEU A 56 7.66 49.04 -4.29
CA LEU A 56 8.87 48.24 -4.48
C LEU A 56 9.79 48.89 -5.50
N LYS A 57 11.09 48.86 -5.20
CA LYS A 57 12.15 49.29 -6.11
C LYS A 57 12.47 48.16 -7.09
N LYS A 58 12.34 48.45 -8.38
CA LYS A 58 12.74 47.53 -9.46
C LYS A 58 14.27 47.42 -9.53
N VAL A 59 14.78 46.20 -9.55
CA VAL A 59 16.19 45.84 -9.76
C VAL A 59 16.23 44.64 -10.72
N ASP A 60 16.70 44.88 -11.95
CA ASP A 60 16.66 43.92 -13.07
C ASP A 60 15.25 43.35 -13.33
N LYS A 61 15.09 42.02 -13.24
CA LYS A 61 13.80 41.31 -13.39
C LYS A 61 13.10 41.06 -12.05
N THR A 62 13.50 41.76 -10.98
CA THR A 62 12.94 41.58 -9.64
C THR A 62 12.49 42.91 -9.04
N TYR A 63 11.59 42.85 -8.05
CA TYR A 63 11.14 44.00 -7.29
C TYR A 63 11.47 43.81 -5.82
N THR A 64 12.06 44.82 -5.18
CA THR A 64 12.47 44.72 -3.79
C THR A 64 12.05 45.91 -2.95
N ILE A 65 11.66 45.66 -1.70
CA ILE A 65 11.47 46.69 -0.69
C ILE A 65 11.96 46.20 0.65
N THR A 66 12.59 47.10 1.42
CA THR A 66 12.89 46.85 2.82
C THR A 66 11.93 47.64 3.68
N VAL A 67 11.11 46.94 4.45
CA VAL A 67 10.08 47.55 5.29
C VAL A 67 10.48 47.40 6.76
N PRO A 68 10.41 48.47 7.57
CA PRO A 68 10.58 48.36 9.02
C PRO A 68 9.31 47.77 9.65
N PHE A 69 9.45 46.69 10.42
CA PHE A 69 8.34 46.09 11.16
C PHE A 69 8.54 46.22 12.65
N LYS A 70 7.45 46.56 13.35
CA LYS A 70 7.39 46.67 14.82
C LYS A 70 6.72 45.46 15.49
N GLU A 71 6.01 44.63 14.73
CA GLU A 71 5.20 43.50 15.24
C GLU A 71 5.88 42.14 14.94
N GLU A 72 5.64 41.12 15.79
CA GLU A 72 6.23 39.78 15.63
C GLU A 72 5.66 38.99 14.44
N THR A 73 4.41 39.27 14.07
CA THR A 73 3.73 38.68 12.91
C THR A 73 3.04 39.79 12.15
N THR A 74 3.11 39.75 10.82
CA THR A 74 2.40 40.72 9.99
C THR A 74 1.78 40.09 8.77
N LEU A 75 0.56 40.51 8.49
CA LEU A 75 -0.20 40.15 7.29
C LEU A 75 0.06 41.16 6.18
N PHE A 76 0.22 40.66 4.95
CA PHE A 76 0.48 41.49 3.78
C PHE A 76 -0.03 40.86 2.48
N LYS A 77 -0.14 41.69 1.44
CA LYS A 77 -0.42 41.34 0.05
C LYS A 77 0.28 42.28 -0.91
N PHE A 78 0.39 41.89 -2.18
CA PHE A 78 0.87 42.76 -3.26
C PHE A 78 -0.25 43.26 -4.16
N THR A 79 -0.07 44.46 -4.71
CA THR A 79 -0.99 45.10 -5.66
C THR A 79 -0.21 45.88 -6.73
N LEU A 80 -0.89 46.27 -7.81
CA LEU A 80 -0.39 47.24 -8.80
C LEU A 80 -0.88 48.67 -8.49
N GLY A 81 -0.95 49.02 -7.20
CA GLY A 81 -1.28 50.38 -6.74
C GLY A 81 -2.75 50.59 -6.33
N ASN A 82 -3.59 49.55 -6.42
CA ASN A 82 -4.91 49.55 -5.78
C ASN A 82 -5.43 48.10 -5.57
N TRP A 83 -6.48 47.95 -4.76
CA TRP A 83 -7.05 46.62 -4.43
C TRP A 83 -7.73 45.87 -5.58
N GLN A 84 -8.11 46.55 -6.67
CA GLN A 84 -8.67 45.87 -7.86
C GLN A 84 -7.59 45.12 -8.65
N THR A 85 -6.31 45.34 -8.34
CA THR A 85 -5.13 44.72 -8.97
C THR A 85 -4.32 43.88 -7.99
N VAL A 86 -4.98 43.34 -6.96
CA VAL A 86 -4.32 42.50 -5.95
C VAL A 86 -3.90 41.16 -6.52
N GLU A 87 -2.80 40.58 -6.02
CA GLU A 87 -2.36 39.24 -6.39
C GLU A 87 -3.45 38.16 -6.21
N ARG A 88 -3.44 37.19 -7.13
CA ARG A 88 -4.34 36.04 -7.20
C ARG A 88 -3.54 34.76 -7.42
N ASP A 89 -4.19 33.60 -7.28
CA ASP A 89 -3.53 32.32 -7.56
C ASP A 89 -3.31 32.12 -9.07
N LYS A 90 -2.68 31.01 -9.46
CA LYS A 90 -2.40 30.69 -10.87
C LYS A 90 -3.66 30.57 -11.75
N ASN A 91 -4.84 30.43 -11.15
CA ASN A 91 -6.13 30.28 -11.80
C ASN A 91 -6.97 31.57 -11.72
N GLY A 92 -6.43 32.67 -11.15
CA GLY A 92 -7.13 33.93 -10.95
C GLY A 92 -8.05 33.98 -9.72
N ALA A 93 -8.07 32.93 -8.88
CA ALA A 93 -8.87 32.89 -7.67
C ALA A 93 -8.26 33.73 -6.54
N GLN A 94 -9.09 34.16 -5.59
CA GLN A 94 -8.63 34.94 -4.44
C GLN A 94 -7.70 34.10 -3.57
N ILE A 95 -6.53 34.65 -3.24
CA ILE A 95 -5.67 34.07 -2.21
C ILE A 95 -5.87 34.79 -0.88
N ASP A 96 -5.64 34.09 0.22
CA ASP A 96 -5.64 34.67 1.56
C ASP A 96 -4.48 35.67 1.75
N ASN A 97 -4.52 36.46 2.82
CA ASN A 97 -3.42 37.36 3.17
C ASN A 97 -2.17 36.53 3.49
N ARG A 98 -1.03 36.94 2.92
CA ARG A 98 0.26 36.31 3.24
C ARG A 98 0.63 36.65 4.68
N VAL A 99 1.27 35.72 5.36
CA VAL A 99 1.72 35.87 6.75
C VAL A 99 3.24 35.87 6.77
N TYR A 100 3.85 36.91 7.32
CA TYR A 100 5.26 36.90 7.69
C TYR A 100 5.37 36.81 9.21
N LYS A 101 6.11 35.80 9.70
CA LYS A 101 6.49 35.66 11.11
C LYS A 101 7.97 35.97 11.23
N LYS A 102 8.33 36.89 12.12
CA LYS A 102 9.71 37.32 12.29
C LYS A 102 10.58 36.14 12.76
N THR A 103 11.60 35.78 11.97
CA THR A 103 12.56 34.73 12.34
C THR A 103 13.94 35.27 12.74
N LYS A 104 14.33 36.45 12.23
CA LYS A 104 15.63 37.12 12.46
C LYS A 104 15.48 38.65 12.44
N GLU A 105 16.49 39.40 12.92
CA GLU A 105 16.45 40.88 12.95
C GLU A 105 16.52 41.55 11.58
N LYS A 106 17.24 40.92 10.64
CA LYS A 106 17.27 41.25 9.21
C LYS A 106 16.96 39.98 8.44
N ASP A 107 15.82 39.95 7.77
CA ASP A 107 15.35 38.78 7.03
C ASP A 107 15.09 39.13 5.56
N THR A 108 15.08 38.14 4.68
CA THR A 108 14.77 38.32 3.26
C THR A 108 13.74 37.28 2.82
N VAL A 109 12.60 37.76 2.33
CA VAL A 109 11.48 36.91 1.92
C VAL A 109 11.34 36.97 0.41
N PHE A 110 11.50 35.82 -0.24
CA PHE A 110 11.28 35.67 -1.68
C PHE A 110 9.81 35.37 -1.96
N VAL A 111 9.23 36.09 -2.91
CA VAL A 111 7.81 36.02 -3.23
C VAL A 111 7.60 35.76 -4.71
N LYS A 112 6.76 34.75 -4.97
CA LYS A 112 6.17 34.48 -6.29
C LYS A 112 4.75 35.03 -6.34
N ILE A 113 4.47 35.84 -7.37
CA ILE A 113 3.13 36.33 -7.70
C ILE A 113 2.67 35.58 -8.96
N ALA A 114 1.52 34.91 -8.87
CA ALA A 114 1.07 33.97 -9.91
C ALA A 114 0.15 34.62 -10.96
N SER A 115 -0.70 35.56 -10.56
CA SER A 115 -1.49 36.43 -11.45
C SER A 115 -1.94 37.68 -10.70
N TRP A 116 -2.44 38.70 -11.41
CA TRP A 116 -3.09 39.88 -10.82
C TRP A 116 -4.61 39.84 -11.00
N GLN A 117 -5.36 40.35 -10.02
CA GLN A 117 -6.80 40.55 -10.16
C GLN A 117 -7.07 41.54 -11.30
N GLY A 118 -7.99 41.18 -12.20
CA GLY A 118 -8.29 41.99 -13.37
C GLY A 118 -7.37 41.74 -14.57
N GLU A 119 -6.36 40.87 -14.45
CA GLU A 119 -5.75 40.26 -15.63
C GLU A 119 -6.71 39.21 -16.19
N ASP A 120 -7.15 39.42 -17.43
CA ASP A 120 -7.94 38.44 -18.16
C ASP A 120 -7.14 37.13 -18.29
N VAL A 121 -7.52 36.13 -17.48
CA VAL A 121 -7.08 34.72 -17.62
C VAL A 121 -7.63 34.09 -18.92
N ALA A 122 -8.23 34.90 -19.80
CA ALA A 122 -8.93 34.46 -21.00
C ALA A 122 -8.02 33.97 -22.15
N ASN A 123 -6.69 34.05 -22.02
CA ASN A 123 -5.76 33.74 -23.12
C ASN A 123 -4.63 32.75 -22.80
N LYS A 124 -4.77 31.89 -21.78
CA LYS A 124 -3.91 30.68 -21.69
C LYS A 124 -4.64 29.50 -22.30
N SER A 125 -4.02 28.92 -23.33
CA SER A 125 -4.47 27.68 -23.98
C SER A 125 -4.66 26.58 -22.93
N SER A 126 -5.80 25.90 -22.94
CA SER A 126 -6.03 24.70 -22.12
C SER A 126 -5.55 23.41 -22.80
N ALA A 127 -5.24 23.47 -24.09
CA ALA A 127 -4.84 22.31 -24.88
C ALA A 127 -3.63 21.59 -24.28
N ALA A 128 -3.75 20.27 -24.18
CA ALA A 128 -2.66 19.40 -23.76
C ALA A 128 -1.49 19.47 -24.76
N LYS A 129 -0.28 19.16 -24.26
CA LYS A 129 0.97 19.24 -25.04
C LYS A 129 1.00 18.37 -26.30
N ASN A 130 0.14 17.36 -26.37
CA ASN A 130 -0.01 16.44 -27.49
C ASN A 130 -1.13 16.84 -28.46
N VAL A 131 -1.66 18.05 -28.34
CA VAL A 131 -2.51 18.73 -29.33
C VAL A 131 -1.66 19.68 -30.15
N SER A 132 -1.86 19.71 -31.46
CA SER A 132 -1.22 20.66 -32.37
C SER A 132 -2.12 21.02 -33.55
N VAL A 133 -1.83 22.13 -34.22
CA VAL A 133 -2.53 22.53 -35.45
C VAL A 133 -1.78 21.92 -36.65
N ILE A 134 -2.48 21.11 -37.45
CA ILE A 134 -1.94 20.55 -38.71
C ILE A 134 -1.70 21.68 -39.71
N SER A 135 -2.69 22.56 -39.84
CA SER A 135 -2.64 23.73 -40.72
C SER A 135 -3.69 24.74 -40.28
N GLU A 136 -3.30 26.01 -40.19
CA GLU A 136 -4.21 27.15 -39.99
C GLU A 136 -5.12 27.39 -41.22
N THR A 137 -4.65 26.99 -42.40
CA THR A 137 -5.27 27.27 -43.70
C THR A 137 -5.30 26.03 -44.58
N PHE A 138 -5.82 24.91 -44.05
CA PHE A 138 -5.95 23.67 -44.80
C PHE A 138 -6.94 23.85 -45.96
N LYS A 139 -6.52 23.57 -47.19
CA LYS A 139 -7.37 23.77 -48.37
C LYS A 139 -8.55 22.79 -48.38
N ILE A 140 -9.73 23.33 -48.69
CA ILE A 140 -10.99 22.61 -48.91
C ILE A 140 -11.40 22.80 -50.38
N PRO A 141 -10.84 22.03 -51.33
CA PRO A 141 -11.13 22.17 -52.75
C PRO A 141 -12.62 22.05 -53.08
N GLN A 142 -13.34 21.19 -52.35
CA GLN A 142 -14.76 20.91 -52.55
C GLN A 142 -15.67 22.12 -52.28
N LEU A 143 -15.21 23.06 -51.45
CA LEU A 143 -15.93 24.30 -51.13
C LEU A 143 -15.22 25.55 -51.63
N ASN A 144 -14.03 25.39 -52.23
CA ASN A 144 -13.10 26.48 -52.58
C ASN A 144 -12.82 27.41 -51.38
N ARG A 145 -12.43 26.82 -50.24
CA ARG A 145 -12.17 27.50 -48.96
C ARG A 145 -10.91 26.97 -48.29
N GLU A 146 -10.54 27.58 -47.16
CA GLU A 146 -9.48 27.11 -46.28
C GLU A 146 -10.01 26.98 -44.85
N ARG A 147 -9.42 26.09 -44.05
CA ARG A 147 -9.87 25.79 -42.69
C ARG A 147 -8.72 25.39 -41.77
N ARG A 148 -8.79 25.82 -40.51
CA ARG A 148 -7.89 25.29 -39.48
C ARG A 148 -8.25 23.85 -39.13
N VAL A 149 -7.25 22.98 -39.13
CA VAL A 149 -7.39 21.57 -38.73
C VAL A 149 -6.40 21.25 -37.61
N TRP A 150 -6.92 20.65 -36.55
CA TRP A 150 -6.18 20.23 -35.36
C TRP A 150 -5.89 18.73 -35.40
N VAL A 151 -4.86 18.31 -34.67
CA VAL A 151 -4.57 16.92 -34.36
C VAL A 151 -4.23 16.76 -32.88
N TYR A 152 -4.86 15.79 -32.24
CA TYR A 152 -4.43 15.20 -30.99
C TYR A 152 -3.77 13.85 -31.28
N LEU A 153 -2.59 13.63 -30.70
CA LEU A 153 -1.88 12.36 -30.76
C LEU A 153 -1.87 11.71 -29.37
N PRO A 154 -2.06 10.38 -29.25
CA PRO A 154 -2.04 9.72 -27.96
C PRO A 154 -0.64 9.81 -27.33
N PRO A 155 -0.51 9.76 -25.98
CA PRO A 155 0.79 9.94 -25.34
C PRO A 155 1.87 8.91 -25.74
N ASN A 156 1.49 7.72 -26.20
CA ASN A 156 2.39 6.68 -26.70
C ASN A 156 2.64 6.74 -28.23
N TYR A 157 2.23 7.81 -28.91
CA TYR A 157 2.30 7.88 -30.37
C TYR A 157 3.71 7.66 -30.90
N GLU A 158 4.73 8.31 -30.32
CA GLU A 158 6.12 8.18 -30.79
C GLU A 158 6.74 6.81 -30.48
N THR A 159 6.27 6.15 -29.42
CA THR A 159 6.84 4.87 -28.94
C THR A 159 6.17 3.62 -29.50
N SER A 160 5.01 3.77 -30.15
CA SER A 160 4.21 2.64 -30.65
C SER A 160 4.29 2.52 -32.16
N ASP A 161 4.52 1.30 -32.66
CA ASP A 161 4.51 0.98 -34.10
C ASP A 161 3.11 0.58 -34.61
N LYS A 162 2.10 0.53 -33.74
CA LYS A 162 0.74 0.12 -34.12
C LYS A 162 -0.07 1.27 -34.75
N PRO A 163 -0.96 0.97 -35.72
CA PRO A 163 -1.91 1.96 -36.24
C PRO A 163 -2.98 2.31 -35.18
N PHE A 164 -3.38 3.58 -35.15
CA PHE A 164 -4.35 4.12 -34.18
C PHE A 164 -5.72 4.37 -34.82
N PRO A 165 -6.83 4.05 -34.13
CA PRO A 165 -8.14 4.53 -34.54
C PRO A 165 -8.18 6.07 -34.60
N VAL A 166 -8.92 6.61 -35.58
CA VAL A 166 -9.01 8.05 -35.85
C VAL A 166 -10.43 8.52 -35.62
N ILE A 167 -10.59 9.59 -34.83
CA ILE A 167 -11.87 10.23 -34.54
C ILE A 167 -11.86 11.61 -35.21
N TYR A 168 -12.71 11.79 -36.22
CA TYR A 168 -12.94 13.10 -36.84
C TYR A 168 -14.02 13.84 -36.06
N MET A 169 -13.75 15.08 -35.69
CA MET A 169 -14.70 15.87 -34.91
C MET A 169 -14.94 17.24 -35.52
N HIS A 170 -16.22 17.64 -35.51
CA HIS A 170 -16.70 18.94 -35.99
C HIS A 170 -16.55 20.02 -34.92
N ASP A 171 -16.49 21.29 -35.32
CA ASP A 171 -16.30 22.43 -34.43
C ASP A 171 -14.96 22.39 -33.66
N GLY A 172 -13.87 22.08 -34.39
CA GLY A 172 -12.52 21.90 -33.87
C GLY A 172 -12.06 22.94 -32.86
N GLN A 173 -12.48 24.20 -33.03
CA GLN A 173 -12.12 25.29 -32.14
C GLN A 173 -12.67 25.14 -30.70
N ASN A 174 -13.67 24.29 -30.47
CA ASN A 174 -14.29 24.05 -29.17
C ASN A 174 -13.80 22.74 -28.51
N ILE A 175 -12.96 21.97 -29.19
CA ILE A 175 -12.69 20.58 -28.78
C ILE A 175 -11.54 20.46 -27.77
N PHE A 176 -10.46 21.21 -28.01
CA PHE A 176 -9.19 21.05 -27.29
C PHE A 176 -8.72 22.28 -26.54
N ASP A 177 -9.30 23.46 -26.82
CA ASP A 177 -8.76 24.69 -26.26
C ASP A 177 -9.85 25.71 -25.96
N LYS A 178 -9.97 26.06 -24.67
CA LYS A 178 -10.83 27.10 -24.15
C LYS A 178 -10.56 28.45 -24.78
N SER A 179 -9.31 28.76 -25.13
CA SER A 179 -8.94 30.05 -25.74
C SER A 179 -9.43 30.20 -27.17
N THR A 180 -9.67 29.08 -27.89
CA THR A 180 -10.24 29.11 -29.25
C THR A 180 -11.75 28.87 -29.28
N SER A 181 -12.32 28.44 -28.15
CA SER A 181 -13.72 28.09 -28.03
C SER A 181 -14.63 29.32 -28.05
N PHE A 182 -15.73 29.26 -28.81
CA PHE A 182 -16.76 30.31 -28.84
C PHE A 182 -18.01 29.98 -28.02
N SER A 183 -18.13 28.79 -27.45
CA SER A 183 -19.34 28.35 -26.72
C SER A 183 -19.07 27.48 -25.48
N GLY A 184 -17.87 26.92 -25.37
CA GLY A 184 -17.41 26.08 -24.28
C GLY A 184 -16.40 25.07 -24.81
N GLU A 185 -15.54 24.56 -23.94
CA GLU A 185 -14.57 23.53 -24.30
C GLU A 185 -15.11 22.13 -23.98
N TRP A 186 -14.81 21.15 -24.84
CA TRP A 186 -15.19 19.74 -24.65
C TRP A 186 -14.22 18.93 -23.78
N GLU A 187 -12.99 19.40 -23.59
CA GLU A 187 -11.92 18.72 -22.85
C GLU A 187 -11.66 17.29 -23.39
N VAL A 188 -11.64 17.16 -24.72
CA VAL A 188 -11.48 15.87 -25.38
C VAL A 188 -10.07 15.32 -25.17
N ASP A 189 -9.05 16.14 -25.25
CA ASP A 189 -7.66 15.74 -25.02
C ASP A 189 -7.40 15.35 -23.56
N GLU A 190 -8.00 16.02 -22.58
CA GLU A 190 -7.93 15.61 -21.18
C GLU A 190 -8.62 14.27 -20.95
N THR A 191 -9.82 14.09 -21.53
CA THR A 191 -10.57 12.84 -21.43
C THR A 191 -9.81 11.68 -22.08
N LEU A 192 -9.20 11.89 -23.24
CA LEU A 192 -8.43 10.86 -23.94
C LEU A 192 -7.08 10.60 -23.26
N ASN A 193 -6.41 11.62 -22.72
CA ASN A 193 -5.22 11.43 -21.89
C ASN A 193 -5.55 10.66 -20.60
N LYS A 194 -6.73 10.89 -20.00
CA LYS A 194 -7.24 10.09 -18.88
C LYS A 194 -7.50 8.65 -19.32
N LEU A 195 -8.23 8.42 -20.40
CA LEU A 195 -8.48 7.07 -20.92
C LEU A 195 -7.20 6.33 -21.31
N PHE A 196 -6.19 7.03 -21.80
CA PHE A 196 -4.86 6.46 -22.01
C PHE A 196 -4.22 6.02 -20.70
N ARG A 197 -4.20 6.89 -19.67
CA ARG A 197 -3.63 6.55 -18.36
C ARG A 197 -4.38 5.41 -17.66
N ASP A 198 -5.70 5.40 -17.75
CA ASP A 198 -6.57 4.51 -16.96
C ASP A 198 -6.81 3.17 -17.66
N LYS A 199 -6.80 3.15 -19.00
CA LYS A 199 -7.24 2.00 -19.82
C LYS A 199 -6.34 1.71 -21.02
N ASN A 200 -5.25 2.45 -21.20
CA ASN A 200 -4.34 2.33 -22.35
C ASN A 200 -5.05 2.42 -23.71
N MET A 201 -6.16 3.14 -23.77
CA MET A 201 -6.87 3.40 -25.01
C MET A 201 -6.19 4.57 -25.73
N SER A 202 -5.76 4.33 -26.97
CA SER A 202 -4.96 5.29 -27.75
C SER A 202 -5.70 5.65 -29.03
N PHE A 203 -5.93 6.94 -29.25
CA PHE A 203 -6.68 7.48 -30.38
C PHE A 203 -5.98 8.68 -30.99
N ILE A 204 -6.12 8.86 -32.30
CA ILE A 204 -5.86 10.13 -32.96
C ILE A 204 -7.19 10.87 -33.07
N VAL A 205 -7.23 12.15 -32.72
CA VAL A 205 -8.41 13.00 -32.98
C VAL A 205 -8.04 14.09 -33.97
N VAL A 206 -8.88 14.28 -34.98
CA VAL A 206 -8.75 15.34 -35.98
C VAL A 206 -9.91 16.31 -35.80
N GLY A 207 -9.61 17.47 -35.22
CA GLY A 207 -10.59 18.54 -35.00
C GLY A 207 -10.66 19.47 -36.21
N ILE A 208 -11.86 19.69 -36.75
CA ILE A 208 -12.08 20.50 -37.95
C ILE A 208 -12.87 21.74 -37.54
N ASP A 209 -12.24 22.92 -37.61
CA ASP A 209 -12.93 24.16 -37.29
C ASP A 209 -14.18 24.33 -38.17
N ASN A 210 -15.15 25.11 -37.71
CA ASN A 210 -16.33 25.41 -38.53
C ASN A 210 -16.16 26.65 -39.41
N GLY A 211 -17.12 26.84 -40.32
CA GLY A 211 -17.26 27.94 -41.27
C GLY A 211 -17.40 29.36 -40.74
N GLY A 212 -17.45 29.59 -39.43
CA GLY A 212 -17.98 30.83 -38.89
C GLY A 212 -19.40 31.05 -39.42
N ASP A 213 -19.62 32.14 -40.16
CA ASP A 213 -20.89 32.42 -40.84
C ASP A 213 -21.34 31.33 -41.83
N LYS A 214 -20.41 30.48 -42.29
CA LYS A 214 -20.69 29.32 -43.18
C LYS A 214 -20.97 28.02 -42.45
N ARG A 215 -20.93 27.98 -41.12
CA ARG A 215 -21.16 26.74 -40.34
C ARG A 215 -22.50 26.07 -40.68
N LEU A 216 -23.59 26.83 -40.75
CA LEU A 216 -24.92 26.27 -41.04
C LEU A 216 -25.05 25.78 -42.48
N ASP A 217 -24.37 26.45 -43.43
CA ASP A 217 -24.29 26.03 -44.83
C ASP A 217 -23.58 24.67 -44.94
N GLU A 218 -22.44 24.52 -44.26
CA GLU A 218 -21.56 23.35 -44.29
C GLU A 218 -22.07 22.15 -43.48
N TYR A 219 -22.87 22.37 -42.45
CA TYR A 219 -23.36 21.27 -41.59
C TYR A 219 -24.76 20.77 -41.98
N SER A 220 -25.31 21.24 -43.10
CA SER A 220 -26.55 20.70 -43.65
C SER A 220 -26.42 20.44 -45.16
N PRO A 221 -26.65 19.20 -45.62
CA PRO A 221 -26.78 18.89 -47.06
C PRO A 221 -28.01 19.54 -47.69
N TRP A 222 -28.98 19.98 -46.89
CA TRP A 222 -30.25 20.53 -47.35
C TRP A 222 -30.36 22.03 -47.03
N LYS A 223 -31.04 22.77 -47.90
CA LYS A 223 -31.31 24.20 -47.71
C LYS A 223 -32.53 24.40 -46.83
N HIS A 224 -32.33 25.02 -45.67
CA HIS A 224 -33.40 25.53 -44.83
C HIS A 224 -33.85 26.92 -45.30
N SER A 225 -35.15 27.12 -45.44
CA SER A 225 -35.75 28.34 -46.01
C SER A 225 -35.38 29.64 -45.28
N LYS A 226 -35.07 29.56 -43.98
CA LYS A 226 -34.71 30.71 -43.14
C LYS A 226 -33.21 30.85 -42.85
N TYR A 227 -32.45 29.76 -42.83
CA TYR A 227 -31.13 29.72 -42.20
C TYR A 227 -29.99 29.33 -43.15
N GLY A 228 -30.27 29.16 -44.45
CA GLY A 228 -29.27 28.68 -45.41
C GLY A 228 -29.12 27.16 -45.36
N GLY A 229 -27.94 26.64 -45.65
CA GLY A 229 -27.72 25.20 -45.84
C GLY A 229 -27.37 24.82 -47.29
N GLY A 230 -27.17 23.54 -47.52
CA GLY A 230 -27.00 22.96 -48.85
C GLY A 230 -25.56 22.71 -49.28
N GLU A 231 -24.57 22.96 -48.42
CA GLU A 231 -23.15 22.68 -48.71
C GLU A 231 -22.62 21.44 -47.98
N GLY A 232 -23.44 20.79 -47.14
CA GLY A 232 -23.00 19.67 -46.31
C GLY A 232 -22.49 18.43 -47.05
N GLU A 233 -23.00 18.16 -48.26
CA GLU A 233 -22.44 17.07 -49.08
C GLU A 233 -21.01 17.40 -49.53
N ALA A 234 -20.75 18.64 -49.97
CA ALA A 234 -19.43 19.09 -50.38
C ALA A 234 -18.45 19.18 -49.18
N TYR A 235 -18.94 19.60 -48.01
CA TYR A 235 -18.16 19.56 -46.76
C TYR A 235 -17.76 18.13 -46.38
N MET A 236 -18.70 17.18 -46.42
CA MET A 236 -18.37 15.78 -46.13
C MET A 236 -17.47 15.14 -47.19
N ASP A 237 -17.63 15.51 -48.46
CA ASP A 237 -16.72 15.11 -49.52
C ASP A 237 -15.30 15.61 -49.28
N PHE A 238 -15.12 16.79 -48.68
CA PHE A 238 -13.81 17.25 -48.24
C PHE A 238 -13.23 16.31 -47.17
N ILE A 239 -13.99 15.96 -46.14
CA ILE A 239 -13.50 15.07 -45.07
C ILE A 239 -13.10 13.72 -45.66
N VAL A 240 -13.95 13.14 -46.51
CA VAL A 240 -13.78 11.79 -47.06
C VAL A 240 -12.71 11.72 -48.16
N LYS A 241 -12.69 12.69 -49.08
CA LYS A 241 -11.86 12.62 -50.30
C LYS A 241 -10.56 13.43 -50.19
N THR A 242 -10.46 14.35 -49.23
CA THR A 242 -9.28 15.23 -49.08
C THR A 242 -8.61 15.01 -47.73
N LEU A 243 -9.34 15.23 -46.63
CA LEU A 243 -8.74 15.26 -45.30
C LEU A 243 -8.35 13.87 -44.81
N LYS A 244 -9.24 12.89 -44.85
CA LYS A 244 -8.91 11.52 -44.41
C LYS A 244 -7.72 10.92 -45.17
N PRO A 245 -7.65 11.00 -46.52
CA PRO A 245 -6.46 10.56 -47.25
C PRO A 245 -5.16 11.28 -46.84
N TYR A 246 -5.23 12.57 -46.53
CA TYR A 246 -4.08 13.31 -45.97
C TYR A 246 -3.68 12.75 -44.61
N ILE A 247 -4.63 12.54 -43.70
CA ILE A 247 -4.33 12.00 -42.36
C ILE A 247 -3.75 10.58 -42.45
N ASP A 248 -4.34 9.71 -43.28
CA ASP A 248 -3.87 8.32 -43.48
C ASP A 248 -2.46 8.23 -44.11
N ALA A 249 -2.03 9.27 -44.82
CA ALA A 249 -0.72 9.36 -45.44
C ALA A 249 0.35 9.93 -44.49
N ASN A 250 -0.04 10.78 -43.53
CA ASN A 250 0.90 11.51 -42.68
C ASN A 250 0.94 11.00 -41.23
N TYR A 251 -0.03 10.16 -40.81
CA TYR A 251 -0.10 9.63 -39.45
C TYR A 251 -0.30 8.10 -39.44
N LYS A 252 0.09 7.45 -38.34
CA LYS A 252 -0.12 6.00 -38.09
C LYS A 252 -1.59 5.68 -37.82
N THR A 253 -2.41 5.53 -38.86
CA THR A 253 -3.86 5.34 -38.73
C THR A 253 -4.35 3.91 -38.99
N SER A 254 -5.42 3.53 -38.30
CA SER A 254 -6.24 2.35 -38.61
C SER A 254 -7.22 2.70 -39.73
N ARG A 255 -6.76 2.52 -40.97
CA ARG A 255 -7.39 3.05 -42.21
C ARG A 255 -8.81 2.53 -42.49
N GLU A 256 -9.17 1.38 -41.93
CA GLU A 256 -10.47 0.72 -42.15
C GLU A 256 -11.62 1.44 -41.44
N LYS A 257 -12.86 1.21 -41.92
CA LYS A 257 -14.08 1.79 -41.33
C LYS A 257 -14.22 1.49 -39.83
N LYS A 258 -13.81 0.29 -39.38
CA LYS A 258 -13.84 -0.09 -37.96
C LYS A 258 -12.90 0.77 -37.12
N GLY A 259 -11.81 1.28 -37.67
CA GLY A 259 -10.89 2.18 -36.99
C GLY A 259 -11.25 3.66 -37.10
N THR A 260 -12.33 4.02 -37.81
CA THR A 260 -12.65 5.40 -38.15
C THR A 260 -13.98 5.83 -37.55
N ALA A 261 -13.95 6.92 -36.77
CA ALA A 261 -15.13 7.52 -36.17
C ALA A 261 -15.39 8.96 -36.63
N ILE A 262 -16.64 9.42 -36.58
CA ILE A 262 -17.01 10.82 -36.75
C ILE A 262 -18.00 11.25 -35.66
N ILE A 263 -17.72 12.37 -35.00
CA ILE A 263 -18.49 12.84 -33.84
C ILE A 263 -18.77 14.34 -33.97
N GLY A 264 -19.99 14.76 -33.65
CA GLY A 264 -20.31 16.18 -33.54
C GLY A 264 -21.57 16.41 -32.71
N SER A 265 -21.75 17.67 -32.30
CA SER A 265 -22.94 18.11 -31.58
C SER A 265 -23.80 19.10 -32.34
N SER A 266 -25.09 19.18 -32.01
CA SER A 266 -26.01 20.14 -32.62
C SER A 266 -26.08 19.95 -34.14
N MET A 267 -25.77 20.98 -34.93
CA MET A 267 -25.58 20.88 -36.38
C MET A 267 -24.45 19.89 -36.76
N GLY A 268 -23.39 19.79 -35.96
CA GLY A 268 -22.34 18.78 -36.08
C GLY A 268 -22.86 17.35 -35.88
N GLY A 269 -23.89 17.18 -35.03
CA GLY A 269 -24.58 15.90 -34.84
C GLY A 269 -25.44 15.52 -36.05
N LEU A 270 -26.14 16.50 -36.64
CA LEU A 270 -26.89 16.31 -37.89
C LEU A 270 -25.99 15.83 -39.03
N ILE A 271 -24.85 16.51 -39.26
CA ILE A 271 -23.93 16.14 -40.35
C ILE A 271 -23.18 14.83 -40.07
N SER A 272 -22.86 14.51 -38.80
CA SER A 272 -22.28 13.21 -38.42
C SER A 272 -23.25 12.06 -38.70
N HIS A 273 -24.53 12.25 -38.41
CA HIS A 273 -25.59 11.30 -38.75
C HIS A 273 -25.72 11.12 -40.27
N TYR A 274 -25.71 12.21 -41.03
CA TYR A 274 -25.68 12.14 -42.50
C TYR A 274 -24.44 11.38 -43.01
N ALA A 275 -23.26 11.67 -42.46
CA ALA A 275 -22.01 11.03 -42.83
C ALA A 275 -22.06 9.51 -42.67
N ALA A 276 -22.65 9.04 -41.58
CA ALA A 276 -22.83 7.62 -41.30
C ALA A 276 -23.60 6.89 -42.41
N LEU A 277 -24.67 7.52 -42.90
CA LEU A 277 -25.58 6.90 -43.87
C LEU A 277 -25.11 7.08 -45.32
N LYS A 278 -24.43 8.21 -45.61
CA LYS A 278 -23.89 8.49 -46.95
C LYS A 278 -22.56 7.77 -47.21
N TYR A 279 -21.72 7.65 -46.19
CA TYR A 279 -20.37 7.07 -46.27
C TYR A 279 -20.16 5.89 -45.30
N PRO A 280 -21.02 4.86 -45.31
CA PRO A 280 -20.94 3.72 -44.37
C PRO A 280 -19.67 2.86 -44.55
N ASN A 281 -18.99 2.99 -45.69
CA ASN A 281 -17.70 2.32 -45.95
C ASN A 281 -16.50 3.09 -45.41
N VAL A 282 -16.71 4.33 -44.92
CA VAL A 282 -15.64 5.19 -44.38
C VAL A 282 -15.74 5.28 -42.87
N PHE A 283 -16.94 5.52 -42.32
CA PHE A 283 -17.14 5.70 -40.88
C PHE A 283 -17.89 4.49 -40.30
N GLY A 284 -17.24 3.74 -39.41
CA GLY A 284 -17.85 2.61 -38.70
C GLY A 284 -18.40 2.97 -37.32
N LYS A 285 -18.11 4.17 -36.81
CA LYS A 285 -18.45 4.61 -35.45
C LYS A 285 -18.88 6.07 -35.44
N ILE A 286 -20.04 6.37 -34.87
CA ILE A 286 -20.67 7.69 -35.01
C ILE A 286 -21.12 8.20 -33.64
N GLY A 287 -20.76 9.43 -33.30
CA GLY A 287 -21.29 10.15 -32.14
C GLY A 287 -22.24 11.25 -32.59
N VAL A 288 -23.51 11.14 -32.20
CA VAL A 288 -24.58 12.06 -32.57
C VAL A 288 -25.10 12.77 -31.31
N PHE A 289 -24.50 13.92 -30.99
CA PHE A 289 -24.76 14.64 -29.75
C PHE A 289 -25.76 15.79 -30.00
N SER A 290 -26.81 15.87 -29.20
CA SER A 290 -27.89 16.86 -29.27
C SER A 290 -28.28 17.27 -30.70
N PRO A 291 -28.61 16.32 -31.61
CA PRO A 291 -28.64 16.59 -33.05
C PRO A 291 -29.74 17.57 -33.47
N ALA A 292 -29.40 18.52 -34.34
CA ALA A 292 -30.34 19.52 -34.87
C ALA A 292 -31.20 18.97 -36.03
N PHE A 293 -31.87 17.82 -35.85
CA PHE A 293 -32.71 17.23 -36.91
C PHE A 293 -33.88 18.12 -37.34
N TRP A 294 -34.39 18.97 -36.44
CA TRP A 294 -35.40 19.98 -36.75
C TRP A 294 -34.96 20.98 -37.83
N PHE A 295 -33.65 21.20 -38.01
CA PHE A 295 -33.11 22.14 -39.00
C PHE A 295 -33.29 21.65 -40.44
N ALA A 296 -33.28 20.34 -40.65
CA ALA A 296 -33.43 19.73 -41.98
C ALA A 296 -34.32 18.49 -41.89
N PRO A 297 -35.66 18.65 -41.89
CA PRO A 297 -36.60 17.54 -41.84
C PRO A 297 -36.37 16.47 -42.91
N GLU A 298 -35.74 16.83 -44.03
CA GLU A 298 -35.29 15.94 -45.10
C GLU A 298 -34.39 14.80 -44.61
N VAL A 299 -33.69 14.98 -43.48
CA VAL A 299 -32.88 13.94 -42.84
C VAL A 299 -33.70 12.69 -42.50
N ASN A 300 -35.00 12.83 -42.22
CA ASN A 300 -35.89 11.71 -41.96
C ASN A 300 -36.11 10.86 -43.22
N VAL A 301 -36.35 11.51 -44.36
CA VAL A 301 -36.51 10.81 -45.65
C VAL A 301 -35.21 10.12 -46.03
N PHE A 302 -34.09 10.81 -45.90
CA PHE A 302 -32.78 10.25 -46.19
C PHE A 302 -32.44 9.05 -45.29
N SER A 303 -32.75 9.15 -44.00
CA SER A 303 -32.51 8.06 -43.05
C SER A 303 -33.39 6.86 -43.30
N LYS A 304 -34.63 7.09 -43.77
CA LYS A 304 -35.50 6.01 -44.21
C LYS A 304 -34.95 5.28 -45.43
N GLU A 305 -34.36 6.00 -46.38
CA GLU A 305 -33.82 5.42 -47.61
C GLU A 305 -32.43 4.77 -47.45
N LYS A 306 -31.61 5.29 -46.53
CA LYS A 306 -30.19 4.89 -46.37
C LYS A 306 -29.89 4.20 -45.04
N GLY A 307 -30.87 4.03 -44.16
CA GLY A 307 -30.70 3.50 -42.80
C GLY A 307 -30.42 2.00 -42.70
N ASN A 308 -30.47 1.23 -43.79
CA ASN A 308 -30.16 -0.20 -43.74
C ASN A 308 -28.65 -0.46 -43.81
N ILE A 309 -27.95 -0.29 -42.68
CA ILE A 309 -26.50 -0.49 -42.53
C ILE A 309 -26.25 -1.43 -41.36
N GLN A 310 -25.37 -2.41 -41.55
CA GLN A 310 -25.16 -3.50 -40.59
C GLN A 310 -23.90 -3.33 -39.71
N ASP A 311 -22.86 -2.68 -40.23
CA ASP A 311 -21.53 -2.66 -39.59
C ASP A 311 -21.11 -1.28 -39.05
N THR A 312 -22.08 -0.45 -38.65
CA THR A 312 -21.83 0.90 -38.12
C THR A 312 -22.45 1.02 -36.75
N LYS A 313 -21.68 1.54 -35.78
CA LYS A 313 -22.17 1.87 -34.43
C LYS A 313 -22.56 3.34 -34.35
N MET A 314 -23.69 3.65 -33.71
CA MET A 314 -24.15 5.01 -33.47
C MET A 314 -24.48 5.23 -31.99
N TYR A 315 -23.87 6.24 -31.39
CA TYR A 315 -24.16 6.71 -30.04
C TYR A 315 -24.91 8.04 -30.10
N PHE A 316 -26.16 8.05 -29.66
CA PHE A 316 -27.04 9.22 -29.61
C PHE A 316 -27.11 9.77 -28.17
N LEU A 317 -26.94 11.08 -28.03
CA LEU A 317 -27.04 11.78 -26.75
C LEU A 317 -27.93 13.01 -26.88
N ALA A 318 -28.79 13.29 -25.92
CA ALA A 318 -29.46 14.59 -25.79
C ALA A 318 -29.78 14.93 -24.32
N GLY A 319 -29.92 16.21 -24.03
CA GLY A 319 -30.35 16.74 -22.74
C GLY A 319 -31.88 16.84 -22.63
N GLY A 320 -32.44 16.53 -21.47
CA GLY A 320 -33.88 16.65 -21.21
C GLY A 320 -34.38 18.10 -21.19
N LYS A 321 -33.50 19.07 -20.94
CA LYS A 321 -33.80 20.51 -20.77
C LYS A 321 -33.23 21.40 -21.88
N GLU A 322 -33.07 20.88 -23.10
CA GLU A 322 -32.61 21.68 -24.22
C GLU A 322 -33.69 22.68 -24.70
N GLY A 323 -33.52 23.99 -24.46
CA GLY A 323 -34.37 25.07 -25.03
C GLY A 323 -34.77 26.18 -24.05
N ALA A 324 -34.99 27.41 -24.55
CA ALA A 324 -35.13 28.64 -23.75
C ALA A 324 -36.49 28.84 -23.02
N ASN A 325 -37.33 27.81 -22.87
CA ASN A 325 -38.63 27.95 -22.19
C ASN A 325 -39.27 26.61 -21.76
N THR A 326 -38.51 25.63 -21.26
CA THR A 326 -39.13 24.41 -20.71
C THR A 326 -39.58 24.62 -19.27
N SER A 327 -40.87 24.89 -19.08
CA SER A 327 -41.55 24.61 -17.81
C SER A 327 -41.48 23.09 -17.54
N ARG A 328 -41.59 22.71 -16.27
CA ARG A 328 -41.15 21.44 -15.65
C ARG A 328 -41.75 20.11 -16.18
N GLN A 329 -42.38 20.04 -17.36
CA GLN A 329 -43.07 18.83 -17.85
C GLN A 329 -42.96 18.51 -19.36
N GLU A 330 -42.19 19.23 -20.17
CA GLU A 330 -42.05 18.91 -21.61
C GLU A 330 -40.65 18.43 -21.99
N ILE A 331 -40.59 17.27 -22.66
CA ILE A 331 -39.39 16.77 -23.34
C ILE A 331 -39.04 17.72 -24.47
N SER A 332 -37.79 18.21 -24.51
CA SER A 332 -37.27 19.07 -25.58
C SER A 332 -37.51 18.49 -26.97
N GLN A 333 -37.76 19.35 -27.96
CA GLN A 333 -37.92 18.96 -29.36
C GLN A 333 -36.71 18.16 -29.87
N THR A 334 -35.48 18.48 -29.43
CA THR A 334 -34.27 17.72 -29.79
C THR A 334 -34.38 16.25 -29.38
N VAL A 335 -34.86 15.99 -28.16
CA VAL A 335 -35.03 14.62 -27.65
C VAL A 335 -36.14 13.89 -28.42
N LYS A 336 -37.25 14.57 -28.74
CA LYS A 336 -38.34 13.99 -29.55
C LYS A 336 -37.84 13.59 -30.94
N ASP A 337 -37.09 14.46 -31.60
CA ASP A 337 -36.55 14.21 -32.94
C ASP A 337 -35.49 13.10 -32.91
N MET A 338 -34.57 13.13 -31.95
CA MET A 338 -33.55 12.09 -31.76
C MET A 338 -34.17 10.71 -31.53
N ASN A 339 -35.15 10.61 -30.62
CA ASN A 339 -35.82 9.34 -30.34
C ASN A 339 -36.62 8.84 -31.54
N SER A 340 -37.26 9.74 -32.29
CA SER A 340 -37.97 9.40 -33.53
C SER A 340 -37.00 8.89 -34.60
N MET A 341 -35.83 9.50 -34.72
CA MET A 341 -34.77 9.05 -35.63
C MET A 341 -34.24 7.66 -35.23
N VAL A 342 -33.92 7.44 -33.95
CA VAL A 342 -33.46 6.14 -33.44
C VAL A 342 -34.49 5.04 -33.70
N ALA A 343 -35.78 5.33 -33.44
CA ALA A 343 -36.85 4.40 -33.75
C ALA A 343 -36.91 4.10 -35.26
N MET A 344 -36.78 5.13 -36.10
CA MET A 344 -36.78 4.98 -37.55
C MET A 344 -35.63 4.11 -38.06
N LEU A 345 -34.40 4.32 -37.60
CA LEU A 345 -33.26 3.48 -37.98
C LEU A 345 -33.49 2.01 -37.62
N LYS A 346 -34.01 1.74 -36.43
CA LYS A 346 -34.37 0.38 -36.01
C LYS A 346 -35.44 -0.24 -36.93
N THR A 347 -36.43 0.54 -37.38
CA THR A 347 -37.41 0.04 -38.37
C THR A 347 -36.80 -0.24 -39.75
N GLN A 348 -35.71 0.43 -40.11
CA GLN A 348 -34.98 0.21 -41.37
C GLN A 348 -33.89 -0.86 -41.26
N GLN A 349 -34.00 -1.78 -40.29
CA GLN A 349 -33.07 -2.90 -40.08
C GLN A 349 -31.65 -2.49 -39.66
N PHE A 350 -31.45 -1.28 -39.13
CA PHE A 350 -30.20 -0.95 -38.44
C PHE A 350 -30.11 -1.80 -37.15
N PRO A 351 -29.02 -2.56 -36.91
CA PRO A 351 -28.93 -3.45 -35.76
C PRO A 351 -29.10 -2.71 -34.43
N ALA A 352 -29.99 -3.21 -33.58
CA ALA A 352 -30.36 -2.54 -32.33
C ALA A 352 -29.17 -2.49 -31.35
N GLU A 353 -28.32 -3.52 -31.35
CA GLU A 353 -27.07 -3.63 -30.61
C GLU A 353 -26.02 -2.61 -31.04
N ASN A 354 -26.15 -2.06 -32.24
CA ASN A 354 -25.27 -1.02 -32.80
C ASN A 354 -25.83 0.39 -32.63
N ILE A 355 -26.91 0.57 -31.86
CA ILE A 355 -27.44 1.89 -31.50
C ILE A 355 -27.56 2.01 -29.98
N GLN A 356 -26.79 2.93 -29.41
CA GLN A 356 -26.99 3.41 -28.04
C GLN A 356 -27.67 4.78 -28.09
N SER A 357 -28.69 5.00 -27.26
CA SER A 357 -29.36 6.29 -27.14
C SER A 357 -29.53 6.66 -25.67
N LYS A 358 -29.06 7.85 -25.29
CA LYS A 358 -29.08 8.36 -23.93
C LYS A 358 -29.73 9.74 -23.87
N VAL A 359 -30.70 9.89 -22.97
CA VAL A 359 -31.26 11.20 -22.61
C VAL A 359 -30.85 11.51 -21.18
N VAL A 360 -30.12 12.60 -20.97
CA VAL A 360 -29.72 13.06 -19.63
C VAL A 360 -30.79 14.00 -19.10
N PRO A 361 -31.61 13.62 -18.09
CA PRO A 361 -32.82 14.36 -17.74
C PRO A 361 -32.61 15.84 -17.44
N GLU A 362 -31.51 16.17 -16.77
CA GLU A 362 -31.16 17.54 -16.38
C GLU A 362 -30.21 18.24 -17.37
N GLY A 363 -29.79 17.52 -18.42
CA GLY A 363 -28.84 18.02 -19.41
C GLY A 363 -29.41 19.18 -20.23
N GLN A 364 -28.56 20.16 -20.51
CA GLN A 364 -28.86 21.33 -21.35
C GLN A 364 -28.12 21.21 -22.70
N HIS A 365 -28.44 22.08 -23.65
CA HIS A 365 -27.82 22.07 -24.99
C HIS A 365 -26.48 22.82 -24.94
N ASN A 366 -25.47 22.21 -24.32
CA ASN A 366 -24.17 22.83 -24.07
C ASN A 366 -23.01 21.83 -24.05
N GLU A 367 -21.79 22.36 -24.04
CA GLU A 367 -20.53 21.62 -24.05
C GLU A 367 -20.31 20.82 -22.77
N GLU A 368 -20.84 21.27 -21.63
CA GLU A 368 -20.77 20.52 -20.37
C GLU A 368 -21.47 19.16 -20.47
N LEU A 369 -22.67 19.10 -21.06
CA LEU A 369 -23.38 17.84 -21.29
C LEU A 369 -22.55 16.92 -22.19
N TRP A 370 -21.98 17.46 -23.27
CA TRP A 370 -21.25 16.67 -24.24
C TRP A 370 -19.93 16.13 -23.68
N ARG A 371 -19.14 16.98 -23.03
CA ARG A 371 -17.90 16.62 -22.32
C ARG A 371 -18.12 15.51 -21.30
N THR A 372 -19.08 15.71 -20.38
CA THR A 372 -19.32 14.77 -19.27
C THR A 372 -19.83 13.39 -19.73
N ASN A 373 -20.24 13.26 -20.99
CA ASN A 373 -20.70 12.00 -21.59
C ASN A 373 -19.77 11.50 -22.70
N PHE A 374 -18.69 12.21 -23.01
CA PHE A 374 -17.75 11.84 -24.07
C PHE A 374 -16.99 10.55 -23.72
N GLU A 375 -16.52 10.40 -22.48
CA GLU A 375 -15.83 9.19 -22.01
C GLU A 375 -16.67 7.91 -22.22
N GLU A 376 -17.94 7.95 -21.80
CA GLU A 376 -18.88 6.84 -21.98
C GLU A 376 -19.12 6.52 -23.46
N ALA A 377 -19.30 7.54 -24.29
CA ALA A 377 -19.50 7.36 -25.72
C ALA A 377 -18.28 6.70 -26.38
N ILE A 378 -17.06 7.12 -26.03
CA ILE A 378 -15.82 6.53 -26.54
C ILE A 378 -15.69 5.06 -26.10
N LEU A 379 -15.95 4.75 -24.83
CA LEU A 379 -15.89 3.36 -24.33
C LEU A 379 -16.90 2.45 -25.03
N TRP A 380 -18.11 2.94 -25.33
CA TRP A 380 -19.12 2.14 -26.01
C TRP A 380 -18.84 1.99 -27.52
N LEU A 381 -18.36 3.06 -28.15
CA LEU A 381 -17.96 3.03 -29.56
C LEU A 381 -16.77 2.09 -29.73
N PHE A 382 -15.77 2.15 -28.85
CA PHE A 382 -14.54 1.36 -28.88
C PHE A 382 -14.42 0.44 -27.64
N PRO A 383 -15.21 -0.63 -27.55
CA PRO A 383 -15.09 -1.57 -26.43
C PRO A 383 -13.71 -2.27 -26.47
N GLU A 384 -13.13 -2.56 -25.30
CA GLU A 384 -11.93 -3.41 -25.23
C GLU A 384 -12.24 -4.77 -25.86
N GLU A 385 -11.46 -5.17 -26.86
CA GLU A 385 -11.55 -6.52 -27.43
C GLU A 385 -10.93 -7.51 -26.45
N VAL A 386 -11.74 -8.08 -25.54
CA VAL A 386 -11.35 -9.25 -24.75
C VAL A 386 -11.02 -10.38 -25.71
N LYS A 387 -9.79 -10.91 -25.65
CA LYS A 387 -9.43 -12.07 -26.46
C LYS A 387 -10.21 -13.27 -25.94
N LYS A 388 -11.13 -13.78 -26.77
CA LYS A 388 -11.90 -14.97 -26.44
C LYS A 388 -10.96 -16.18 -26.46
N ARG A 389 -10.88 -16.86 -25.30
CA ARG A 389 -10.15 -18.11 -25.15
C ARG A 389 -11.06 -19.28 -25.53
N GLU A 390 -10.53 -20.19 -26.32
CA GLU A 390 -11.23 -21.38 -26.81
C GLU A 390 -10.44 -22.63 -26.43
N PHE A 391 -11.12 -23.61 -25.84
CA PHE A 391 -10.56 -24.92 -25.52
C PHE A 391 -10.18 -25.67 -26.80
N ILE A 392 -8.99 -26.27 -26.83
CA ILE A 392 -8.56 -27.17 -27.92
C ILE A 392 -8.54 -28.61 -27.44
N SER A 393 -7.76 -28.89 -26.39
CA SER A 393 -7.59 -30.24 -25.84
C SER A 393 -7.07 -30.19 -24.41
N ALA A 394 -7.10 -31.32 -23.73
CA ALA A 394 -6.47 -31.48 -22.43
C ALA A 394 -5.72 -32.82 -22.36
N GLU A 395 -4.60 -32.83 -21.65
CA GLU A 395 -3.75 -33.99 -21.48
C GLU A 395 -3.40 -34.10 -19.99
N PHE A 396 -3.79 -35.20 -19.36
CA PHE A 396 -3.36 -35.50 -18.00
C PHE A 396 -2.07 -36.31 -18.05
N GLN A 397 -1.01 -35.76 -17.47
CA GLN A 397 0.22 -36.49 -17.22
C GLN A 397 0.12 -37.09 -15.82
N ASP A 398 -0.05 -38.41 -15.75
CA ASP A 398 -0.39 -39.14 -14.53
C ASP A 398 0.58 -38.79 -13.38
N GLY A 399 0.02 -38.37 -12.25
CA GLY A 399 0.76 -37.95 -11.06
C GLY A 399 1.51 -36.61 -11.14
N GLU A 400 1.58 -35.92 -12.29
CA GLU A 400 2.39 -34.70 -12.43
C GLU A 400 1.56 -33.41 -12.52
N PHE A 401 0.77 -33.25 -13.58
CA PHE A 401 -0.07 -32.07 -13.82
C PHE A 401 -1.06 -32.30 -14.96
N LEU A 402 -2.13 -31.49 -14.97
CA LEU A 402 -3.03 -31.37 -16.09
C LEU A 402 -2.55 -30.28 -17.04
N ARG A 403 -2.41 -30.60 -18.33
CA ARG A 403 -2.22 -29.62 -19.41
C ARG A 403 -3.56 -29.33 -20.07
N VAL A 404 -3.89 -28.05 -20.25
CA VAL A 404 -5.07 -27.60 -21.01
C VAL A 404 -4.58 -26.69 -22.12
N ILE A 405 -4.81 -27.10 -23.36
CA ILE A 405 -4.37 -26.38 -24.56
C ILE A 405 -5.53 -25.50 -25.04
N THR A 406 -5.26 -24.23 -25.25
CA THR A 406 -6.21 -23.24 -25.78
C THR A 406 -5.65 -22.57 -27.04
N ASN A 407 -6.50 -21.83 -27.75
CA ASN A 407 -6.10 -21.08 -28.95
C ASN A 407 -4.97 -20.06 -28.73
N ASP A 408 -4.75 -19.61 -27.50
CA ASP A 408 -3.82 -18.55 -27.14
C ASP A 408 -2.70 -18.97 -26.16
N GLY A 409 -2.68 -20.23 -25.71
CA GLY A 409 -1.63 -20.73 -24.83
C GLY A 409 -1.94 -22.09 -24.22
N VAL A 410 -1.20 -22.42 -23.15
CA VAL A 410 -1.33 -23.69 -22.42
C VAL A 410 -1.42 -23.40 -20.92
N TYR A 411 -2.44 -23.94 -20.26
CA TYR A 411 -2.46 -24.03 -18.81
C TYR A 411 -1.74 -25.29 -18.33
N ARG A 412 -1.00 -25.15 -17.23
CA ARG A 412 -0.45 -26.24 -16.41
C ARG A 412 -1.05 -26.15 -15.02
N ILE A 413 -1.76 -27.19 -14.59
CA ILE A 413 -2.48 -27.23 -13.31
C ILE A 413 -1.94 -28.39 -12.46
N LYS A 414 -1.38 -28.06 -11.30
CA LYS A 414 -0.71 -29.02 -10.40
C LYS A 414 -1.26 -28.89 -8.99
N PHE A 415 -1.55 -30.02 -8.34
CA PHE A 415 -1.83 -30.05 -6.90
C PHE A 415 -0.51 -30.19 -6.12
N TYR A 416 -0.36 -29.40 -5.05
CA TYR A 416 0.69 -29.62 -4.06
C TYR A 416 0.15 -30.42 -2.87
N SER A 417 -1.10 -30.18 -2.50
CA SER A 417 -1.83 -30.94 -1.48
C SER A 417 -3.33 -30.94 -1.80
N PRO A 418 -4.18 -31.68 -1.07
CA PRO A 418 -5.62 -31.56 -1.19
C PRO A 418 -6.19 -30.15 -0.91
N LYS A 419 -5.37 -29.23 -0.39
CA LYS A 419 -5.74 -27.84 -0.06
C LYS A 419 -5.02 -26.78 -0.91
N ILE A 420 -4.14 -27.20 -1.83
CA ILE A 420 -3.29 -26.28 -2.59
C ILE A 420 -3.23 -26.71 -4.06
N VAL A 421 -3.65 -25.83 -4.96
CA VAL A 421 -3.50 -26.00 -6.40
C VAL A 421 -2.77 -24.81 -7.01
N GLU A 422 -1.80 -25.10 -7.87
CA GLU A 422 -1.10 -24.14 -8.71
C GLU A 422 -1.62 -24.21 -10.14
N THR A 423 -1.87 -23.03 -10.70
CA THR A 423 -2.21 -22.88 -12.11
C THR A 423 -1.24 -21.90 -12.75
N THR A 424 -0.58 -22.34 -13.82
CA THR A 424 0.28 -21.51 -14.65
C THR A 424 -0.30 -21.42 -16.05
N PHE A 425 -0.44 -20.20 -16.59
CA PHE A 425 -0.71 -20.00 -18.01
C PHE A 425 0.59 -19.71 -18.78
N ILE A 426 0.78 -20.36 -19.93
CA ILE A 426 1.95 -20.20 -20.80
C ILE A 426 1.42 -19.67 -22.14
N PRO A 427 1.55 -18.36 -22.43
CA PRO A 427 1.11 -17.80 -23.69
C PRO A 427 1.84 -18.43 -24.88
N ASN A 428 1.17 -18.51 -26.04
CA ASN A 428 1.80 -19.01 -27.27
C ASN A 428 3.13 -18.28 -27.57
N GLY A 429 4.18 -19.06 -27.86
CA GLY A 429 5.52 -18.54 -28.12
C GLY A 429 6.37 -18.23 -26.88
N GLN A 430 5.83 -18.43 -25.67
CA GLN A 430 6.60 -18.36 -24.42
C GLN A 430 6.95 -19.75 -23.89
N ASN A 431 8.00 -19.83 -23.08
CA ASN A 431 8.42 -21.06 -22.41
C ASN A 431 7.92 -21.08 -20.97
N TYR A 432 7.67 -22.29 -20.44
CA TYR A 432 7.40 -22.47 -19.02
C TYR A 432 8.63 -22.09 -18.19
N ASN A 433 8.44 -21.22 -17.19
CA ASN A 433 9.45 -20.93 -16.17
C ASN A 433 9.09 -21.71 -14.91
N SER A 434 9.98 -22.58 -14.42
CA SER A 434 9.79 -23.34 -13.17
C SER A 434 10.34 -22.64 -11.93
N ASN A 435 11.16 -21.60 -12.09
CA ASN A 435 11.86 -20.96 -10.99
C ASN A 435 10.92 -20.00 -10.25
N SER A 436 10.51 -20.39 -9.04
CA SER A 436 9.78 -19.52 -8.10
C SER A 436 10.76 -18.91 -7.10
N HIS A 437 10.50 -17.66 -6.70
CA HIS A 437 11.17 -17.04 -5.55
C HIS A 437 10.48 -17.36 -4.22
N ALA A 438 9.20 -17.73 -4.25
CA ALA A 438 8.39 -17.91 -3.05
C ALA A 438 8.33 -19.36 -2.56
N LEU A 439 8.30 -20.33 -3.47
CA LEU A 439 7.98 -21.73 -3.11
C LEU A 439 9.21 -22.51 -2.65
N ILE A 440 9.04 -23.32 -1.59
CA ILE A 440 9.97 -24.40 -1.23
C ILE A 440 9.43 -25.70 -1.84
N GLY A 441 10.25 -26.49 -2.52
CA GLY A 441 9.79 -27.71 -3.20
C GLY A 441 8.99 -28.63 -2.27
N TYR A 442 7.86 -29.17 -2.73
CA TYR A 442 6.95 -29.97 -1.92
C TYR A 442 7.08 -31.46 -2.28
N GLU A 443 7.45 -32.30 -1.31
CA GLU A 443 7.64 -33.75 -1.50
C GLU A 443 6.52 -34.62 -0.89
N ASN A 444 5.62 -34.05 -0.08
CA ASN A 444 4.64 -34.84 0.69
C ASN A 444 3.26 -34.91 0.02
N PHE A 445 3.12 -35.71 -1.03
CA PHE A 445 1.82 -36.11 -1.59
C PHE A 445 1.34 -37.45 -1.00
N GLU A 446 1.32 -37.60 0.33
CA GLU A 446 0.99 -38.89 0.98
C GLU A 446 -0.47 -39.05 1.45
N GLU A 447 -1.26 -37.97 1.59
CA GLU A 447 -2.60 -38.09 2.22
C GLU A 447 -3.76 -38.41 1.26
N CYS A 448 -3.59 -38.35 -0.06
CA CYS A 448 -4.70 -38.57 -1.00
C CYS A 448 -4.27 -39.39 -2.22
N GLU A 449 -4.45 -40.71 -2.16
CA GLU A 449 -3.95 -41.70 -3.13
C GLU A 449 -4.44 -41.57 -4.59
N SER A 450 -5.32 -40.64 -4.96
CA SER A 450 -5.60 -40.42 -6.39
C SER A 450 -6.07 -39.02 -6.72
N VAL A 451 -5.27 -38.32 -7.52
CA VAL A 451 -5.79 -37.25 -8.37
C VAL A 451 -6.72 -37.90 -9.40
N SER A 452 -7.98 -37.48 -9.42
CA SER A 452 -8.94 -38.00 -10.41
C SER A 452 -9.14 -36.98 -11.52
N PHE A 453 -9.01 -37.46 -12.75
CA PHE A 453 -9.31 -36.74 -13.98
C PHE A 453 -10.55 -37.35 -14.63
N LYS A 454 -11.57 -36.53 -14.90
CA LYS A 454 -12.78 -36.94 -15.61
C LYS A 454 -13.17 -35.90 -16.65
N GLU A 455 -13.14 -36.30 -17.91
CA GLU A 455 -13.56 -35.46 -19.03
C GLU A 455 -14.96 -35.87 -19.52
N GLU A 456 -15.85 -34.88 -19.60
CA GLU A 456 -17.19 -34.97 -20.18
C GLU A 456 -17.28 -34.06 -21.42
N LYS A 457 -18.46 -34.04 -22.07
CA LYS A 457 -18.65 -33.32 -23.35
C LYS A 457 -18.24 -31.83 -23.26
N ASN A 458 -18.72 -31.11 -22.25
CA ASN A 458 -18.49 -29.67 -22.09
C ASN A 458 -17.68 -29.29 -20.83
N ILE A 459 -17.36 -30.26 -19.98
CA ILE A 459 -16.74 -30.03 -18.66
C ILE A 459 -15.61 -31.04 -18.46
N LEU A 460 -14.54 -30.60 -17.82
CA LEU A 460 -13.45 -31.44 -17.33
C LEU A 460 -13.28 -31.19 -15.83
N ASN A 461 -13.24 -32.25 -15.05
CA ASN A 461 -12.99 -32.19 -13.61
C ASN A 461 -11.63 -32.79 -13.29
N TYR A 462 -10.80 -32.02 -12.60
CA TYR A 462 -9.48 -32.41 -12.13
C TYR A 462 -9.40 -32.14 -10.64
N ARG A 463 -9.35 -33.19 -9.81
CA ARG A 463 -9.60 -33.05 -8.36
C ARG A 463 -8.81 -34.00 -7.50
N THR A 464 -8.66 -33.58 -6.25
CA THR A 464 -8.27 -34.40 -5.11
C THR A 464 -9.50 -34.68 -4.24
N CYS A 465 -9.31 -35.28 -3.06
CA CYS A 465 -10.32 -35.37 -2.00
C CYS A 465 -10.72 -34.00 -1.41
N GLY A 466 -9.93 -32.94 -1.62
CA GLY A 466 -10.21 -31.59 -1.14
C GLY A 466 -10.60 -30.63 -2.27
N VAL A 467 -9.60 -30.00 -2.91
CA VAL A 467 -9.80 -29.06 -4.02
C VAL A 467 -10.18 -29.79 -5.31
N ASN A 468 -11.16 -29.23 -6.02
CA ASN A 468 -11.59 -29.62 -7.35
C ASN A 468 -11.48 -28.43 -8.31
N VAL A 469 -10.81 -28.65 -9.44
CA VAL A 469 -10.71 -27.72 -10.56
C VAL A 469 -11.66 -28.18 -11.66
N THR A 470 -12.63 -27.33 -12.00
CA THR A 470 -13.59 -27.58 -13.07
C THR A 470 -13.29 -26.65 -14.24
N ILE A 471 -13.04 -27.23 -15.42
CA ILE A 471 -12.83 -26.50 -16.67
C ILE A 471 -14.07 -26.66 -17.54
N GLN A 472 -14.80 -25.56 -17.75
CA GLN A 472 -15.83 -25.47 -18.77
C GLN A 472 -15.17 -25.19 -20.12
N LYS A 473 -15.52 -25.96 -21.16
CA LYS A 473 -14.89 -25.85 -22.48
C LYS A 473 -15.43 -24.69 -23.31
N GLU A 474 -16.74 -24.42 -23.20
CA GLU A 474 -17.43 -23.35 -23.94
C GLU A 474 -18.60 -22.73 -23.14
N PRO A 475 -18.61 -21.40 -22.93
CA PRO A 475 -17.44 -20.53 -22.97
C PRO A 475 -16.32 -21.06 -22.05
N PHE A 476 -15.07 -20.83 -22.42
CA PHE A 476 -13.93 -21.34 -21.64
C PHE A 476 -13.89 -20.69 -20.26
N GLN A 477 -13.85 -21.49 -19.19
CA GLN A 477 -13.71 -21.00 -17.82
C GLN A 477 -13.07 -22.04 -16.92
N ILE A 478 -12.19 -21.60 -16.01
CA ILE A 478 -11.63 -22.43 -14.93
C ILE A 478 -12.26 -22.01 -13.60
N SER A 479 -12.76 -22.96 -12.82
CA SER A 479 -13.37 -22.71 -11.51
C SER A 479 -12.82 -23.66 -10.45
N TYR A 480 -12.77 -23.16 -9.21
CA TYR A 480 -12.18 -23.83 -8.07
C TYR A 480 -13.25 -24.04 -6.99
N SER A 481 -13.33 -25.26 -6.46
CA SER A 481 -14.18 -25.60 -5.32
C SER A 481 -13.40 -26.42 -4.29
N TYR A 482 -13.82 -26.35 -3.04
CA TYR A 482 -13.23 -27.11 -1.93
C TYR A 482 -14.33 -27.80 -1.14
N LYS A 483 -14.23 -29.13 -0.97
CA LYS A 483 -15.27 -29.96 -0.32
C LYS A 483 -16.69 -29.69 -0.88
N GLY A 484 -16.77 -29.49 -2.19
CA GLY A 484 -18.02 -29.21 -2.92
C GLY A 484 -18.53 -27.76 -2.85
N LYS A 485 -17.88 -26.86 -2.10
CA LYS A 485 -18.26 -25.43 -2.02
C LYS A 485 -17.46 -24.61 -3.04
N PRO A 486 -18.10 -23.75 -3.85
CA PRO A 486 -17.38 -22.83 -4.73
C PRO A 486 -16.45 -21.89 -3.94
N ILE A 487 -15.25 -21.68 -4.46
CA ILE A 487 -14.24 -20.79 -3.88
C ILE A 487 -14.10 -19.54 -4.75
N THR A 488 -13.60 -19.71 -5.97
CA THR A 488 -13.44 -18.64 -6.97
C THR A 488 -13.39 -19.25 -8.37
N SER A 489 -13.36 -18.42 -9.40
CA SER A 489 -13.21 -18.82 -10.80
C SER A 489 -12.46 -17.75 -11.57
N GLU A 490 -11.70 -18.13 -12.59
CA GLU A 490 -11.22 -17.15 -13.56
C GLU A 490 -12.40 -16.43 -14.24
N ARG A 491 -12.29 -15.11 -14.39
CA ARG A 491 -13.25 -14.29 -15.14
C ARG A 491 -12.90 -14.30 -16.62
N ASN A 492 -11.82 -13.60 -16.97
CA ASN A 492 -11.23 -13.60 -18.31
C ASN A 492 -9.88 -14.35 -18.35
N GLY A 493 -9.46 -14.92 -17.22
CA GLY A 493 -8.15 -15.56 -17.05
C GLY A 493 -7.01 -14.61 -17.39
N TYR A 494 -5.96 -15.15 -18.01
CA TYR A 494 -4.85 -14.35 -18.54
C TYR A 494 -5.30 -13.43 -19.68
N GLN A 495 -4.89 -12.17 -19.69
CA GLN A 495 -5.00 -11.24 -20.82
C GLN A 495 -3.71 -10.41 -20.95
N LYS A 496 -3.46 -9.83 -22.12
CA LYS A 496 -2.30 -8.96 -22.37
C LYS A 496 -2.69 -7.73 -23.17
N ASN A 497 -2.42 -6.54 -22.61
CA ASN A 497 -2.52 -5.25 -23.30
C ASN A 497 -1.11 -4.67 -23.55
N ASN A 498 -0.96 -3.38 -23.89
CA ASN A 498 0.39 -2.85 -24.18
C ASN A 498 1.23 -2.58 -22.92
N ASP A 499 0.63 -2.47 -21.73
CA ASP A 499 1.32 -2.07 -20.50
C ASP A 499 1.47 -3.25 -19.52
N PHE A 500 0.44 -4.09 -19.44
CA PHE A 500 0.35 -5.17 -18.46
C PHE A 500 -0.11 -6.48 -19.09
N GLU A 501 0.35 -7.54 -18.45
CA GLU A 501 -0.22 -8.87 -18.50
C GLU A 501 -1.07 -9.05 -17.24
N THR A 502 -2.32 -9.48 -17.41
CA THR A 502 -3.30 -9.52 -16.32
C THR A 502 -3.86 -10.92 -16.10
N ILE A 503 -4.30 -11.22 -14.88
CA ILE A 503 -5.05 -12.44 -14.53
C ILE A 503 -6.28 -12.01 -13.72
N GLN A 504 -7.47 -12.37 -14.19
CA GLN A 504 -8.74 -11.92 -13.59
C GLN A 504 -9.55 -13.06 -12.98
N PHE A 505 -10.10 -12.82 -11.79
CA PHE A 505 -10.98 -13.72 -11.04
C PHE A 505 -12.32 -13.06 -10.74
N ASN A 506 -13.35 -13.89 -10.65
CA ASN A 506 -14.63 -13.50 -10.07
C ASN A 506 -14.52 -13.56 -8.53
N VAL A 507 -15.05 -12.54 -7.88
CA VAL A 507 -15.34 -12.53 -6.44
C VAL A 507 -16.85 -12.37 -6.24
N THR A 508 -17.42 -12.77 -5.11
CA THR A 508 -18.85 -12.50 -4.86
C THR A 508 -19.06 -11.15 -4.18
N GLU A 509 -20.27 -10.61 -4.25
CA GLU A 509 -20.62 -9.28 -3.69
C GLU A 509 -20.37 -9.17 -2.17
N ASP A 510 -20.45 -10.27 -1.44
CA ASP A 510 -20.31 -10.35 0.02
C ASP A 510 -18.87 -10.64 0.50
N GLU A 511 -17.91 -10.89 -0.40
CA GLU A 511 -16.54 -11.16 -0.01
C GLU A 511 -15.81 -9.92 0.50
N VAL A 512 -15.13 -10.10 1.63
CA VAL A 512 -14.12 -9.18 2.17
C VAL A 512 -12.76 -9.66 1.70
N LEU A 513 -11.94 -8.75 1.18
CA LEU A 513 -10.61 -9.07 0.65
C LEU A 513 -9.52 -8.45 1.52
N TYR A 514 -8.56 -9.26 1.93
CA TYR A 514 -7.36 -8.92 2.71
C TYR A 514 -6.11 -9.15 1.85
N GLY A 515 -4.92 -8.81 2.36
CA GLY A 515 -3.66 -9.04 1.64
C GLY A 515 -3.24 -7.89 0.71
N GLY A 516 -2.06 -7.97 0.10
CA GLY A 516 -1.41 -6.84 -0.57
C GLY A 516 -0.19 -6.30 0.19
N GLY A 517 0.26 -6.96 1.25
CA GLY A 517 1.38 -6.54 2.10
C GLY A 517 1.00 -5.50 3.17
N ALA A 518 1.94 -4.66 3.58
CA ALA A 518 1.74 -3.56 4.52
C ALA A 518 1.04 -2.39 3.83
N ARG A 519 -0.08 -1.95 4.41
CA ARG A 519 -0.94 -0.85 3.95
C ARG A 519 -1.65 -0.26 5.17
N VAL A 520 -2.20 0.95 5.03
CA VAL A 520 -3.14 1.53 6.01
C VAL A 520 -4.40 1.95 5.27
N LEU A 521 -5.36 1.04 5.19
CA LEU A 521 -6.61 1.18 4.43
C LEU A 521 -7.83 0.58 5.16
N GLY A 522 -7.62 0.04 6.37
CA GLY A 522 -8.55 -0.86 7.03
C GLY A 522 -8.28 -2.34 6.73
N MET A 523 -8.93 -3.22 7.48
CA MET A 523 -8.80 -4.66 7.27
C MET A 523 -9.38 -5.10 5.92
N ASN A 524 -10.52 -4.55 5.50
CA ASN A 524 -11.11 -4.79 4.19
C ASN A 524 -10.44 -3.91 3.14
N ARG A 525 -9.71 -4.52 2.22
CA ARG A 525 -8.97 -3.85 1.13
C ARG A 525 -9.73 -3.86 -0.19
N ARG A 526 -10.90 -4.49 -0.24
CA ARG A 526 -11.77 -4.47 -1.42
C ARG A 526 -12.16 -3.03 -1.78
N GLY A 527 -12.19 -2.71 -3.07
CA GLY A 527 -12.43 -1.38 -3.61
C GLY A 527 -11.17 -0.58 -3.93
N ASN A 528 -9.97 -1.16 -3.74
CA ASN A 528 -8.70 -0.49 -3.98
C ASN A 528 -7.89 -1.17 -5.10
N ARG A 529 -7.14 -0.38 -5.87
CA ARG A 529 -6.11 -0.87 -6.82
C ARG A 529 -4.73 -0.54 -6.28
N LEU A 530 -4.04 -1.56 -5.76
CA LEU A 530 -2.83 -1.41 -4.96
C LEU A 530 -1.57 -1.69 -5.80
N GLN A 531 -0.60 -0.79 -5.77
CA GLN A 531 0.67 -1.00 -6.47
C GLN A 531 1.52 -2.07 -5.77
N LEU A 532 2.12 -2.97 -6.56
CA LEU A 532 3.10 -3.97 -6.15
C LEU A 532 4.51 -3.47 -6.49
N TYR A 533 5.00 -2.59 -5.63
CA TYR A 533 6.30 -1.94 -5.74
C TYR A 533 6.72 -1.54 -4.31
N ASN A 534 7.63 -2.28 -3.71
CA ASN A 534 8.14 -1.96 -2.37
C ASN A 534 8.63 -0.51 -2.32
N ARG A 535 8.13 0.31 -1.38
CA ARG A 535 8.51 1.72 -1.30
C ARG A 535 8.34 2.30 0.09
N ALA A 536 9.38 2.96 0.61
CA ALA A 536 9.27 3.70 1.86
C ALA A 536 8.17 4.77 1.80
N HIS A 537 7.44 4.93 2.91
CA HIS A 537 6.49 6.00 3.11
C HIS A 537 6.82 6.70 4.43
N TYR A 538 7.78 7.62 4.37
CA TYR A 538 8.23 8.38 5.54
C TYR A 538 7.09 9.19 6.15
N GLY A 539 6.91 9.08 7.47
CA GLY A 539 5.95 9.86 8.24
C GLY A 539 4.49 9.45 7.99
N TYR A 540 4.22 8.20 7.63
CA TYR A 540 2.86 7.72 7.46
C TYR A 540 2.08 7.71 8.79
N GLU A 541 0.76 7.83 8.69
CA GLU A 541 -0.17 7.81 9.84
C GLU A 541 -1.35 6.86 9.60
N THR A 542 -2.54 7.40 9.36
CA THR A 542 -3.82 6.68 9.28
C THR A 542 -4.22 6.28 7.87
N HIS A 543 -3.40 6.58 6.87
CA HIS A 543 -3.65 6.20 5.48
C HIS A 543 -2.36 5.97 4.70
N SER A 544 -2.28 4.85 3.98
CA SER A 544 -1.21 4.56 3.05
C SER A 544 -1.58 3.43 2.09
N GLU A 545 -1.67 3.78 0.81
CA GLU A 545 -1.87 2.81 -0.27
C GLU A 545 -0.61 2.08 -0.67
N LEU A 546 0.60 2.57 -0.33
CA LEU A 546 1.89 2.00 -0.73
C LEU A 546 2.93 2.19 0.37
N MET A 547 3.57 1.09 0.78
CA MET A 547 4.55 1.03 1.86
C MET A 547 5.73 0.12 1.51
N ASN A 548 6.65 -0.02 2.47
CA ASN A 548 7.93 -0.72 2.34
C ASN A 548 7.81 -2.18 1.91
N PHE A 549 6.77 -2.90 2.33
CA PHE A 549 6.67 -4.33 2.08
C PHE A 549 5.31 -4.70 1.45
N THR A 550 5.29 -4.77 0.13
CA THR A 550 4.13 -5.21 -0.66
C THR A 550 4.17 -6.72 -0.91
N LEU A 551 3.00 -7.37 -0.98
CA LEU A 551 2.90 -8.80 -1.26
C LEU A 551 1.81 -9.07 -2.30
N PRO A 552 2.07 -9.93 -3.30
CA PRO A 552 1.10 -10.27 -4.33
C PRO A 552 0.13 -11.38 -3.84
N ILE A 553 -0.54 -11.12 -2.71
CA ILE A 553 -1.41 -12.08 -2.01
C ILE A 553 -2.78 -11.45 -1.79
N VAL A 554 -3.84 -12.24 -2.02
CA VAL A 554 -5.21 -11.91 -1.60
C VAL A 554 -5.72 -13.02 -0.71
N ALA A 555 -6.22 -12.68 0.47
CA ALA A 555 -7.01 -13.62 1.28
C ALA A 555 -8.47 -13.16 1.31
N SER A 556 -9.41 -14.10 1.26
CA SER A 556 -10.85 -13.82 1.25
C SER A 556 -11.51 -14.26 2.55
N SER A 557 -12.58 -13.56 2.98
CA SER A 557 -13.43 -13.98 4.10
C SER A 557 -13.98 -15.40 3.97
N LYS A 558 -13.98 -15.98 2.77
CA LYS A 558 -14.32 -17.38 2.51
C LYS A 558 -13.19 -18.38 2.81
N LYS A 559 -12.12 -17.96 3.49
CA LYS A 559 -10.98 -18.78 3.93
C LYS A 559 -10.22 -19.45 2.77
N TYR A 560 -10.03 -18.69 1.70
CA TYR A 560 -9.07 -19.03 0.65
C TYR A 560 -8.09 -17.88 0.44
N MET A 561 -6.94 -18.21 -0.14
CA MET A 561 -5.91 -17.28 -0.53
C MET A 561 -5.54 -17.51 -2.00
N ILE A 562 -5.37 -16.42 -2.75
CA ILE A 562 -4.72 -16.43 -4.06
C ILE A 562 -3.36 -15.77 -3.90
N HIS A 563 -2.30 -16.57 -4.09
CA HIS A 563 -0.93 -16.09 -4.14
C HIS A 563 -0.49 -16.01 -5.60
N PHE A 564 -0.08 -14.83 -6.05
CA PHE A 564 0.47 -14.63 -7.39
C PHE A 564 1.99 -14.75 -7.32
N ASP A 565 2.52 -15.88 -7.76
CA ASP A 565 3.95 -16.21 -7.70
C ASP A 565 4.69 -15.52 -8.85
N ASN A 566 4.87 -14.20 -8.74
CA ASN A 566 5.51 -13.38 -9.76
C ASN A 566 6.15 -12.09 -9.18
N ALA A 567 7.47 -11.97 -9.32
CA ALA A 567 8.31 -10.92 -8.74
C ALA A 567 8.19 -9.51 -9.38
N PRO A 568 8.06 -9.35 -10.72
CA PRO A 568 8.03 -8.06 -11.36
C PRO A 568 6.94 -7.12 -10.85
N ILE A 569 7.18 -5.82 -11.00
CA ILE A 569 6.28 -4.76 -10.56
C ILE A 569 4.92 -4.84 -11.27
N GLY A 570 3.90 -4.27 -10.62
CA GLY A 570 2.54 -4.30 -11.16
C GLY A 570 1.51 -3.78 -10.18
N TYR A 571 0.29 -4.34 -10.26
CA TYR A 571 -0.84 -3.94 -9.43
C TYR A 571 -1.68 -5.14 -8.99
N LEU A 572 -2.35 -4.97 -7.85
CA LEU A 572 -3.39 -5.84 -7.34
C LEU A 572 -4.67 -5.01 -7.22
N ASP A 573 -5.58 -5.18 -8.17
CA ASP A 573 -6.88 -4.54 -8.18
C ASP A 573 -7.92 -5.42 -7.47
N LEU A 574 -8.25 -5.03 -6.24
CA LEU A 574 -9.17 -5.72 -5.35
C LEU A 574 -10.61 -5.23 -5.59
N ASP A 575 -11.10 -5.29 -6.83
CA ASP A 575 -12.45 -4.84 -7.21
C ASP A 575 -12.67 -3.31 -7.05
N SER A 576 -11.68 -2.50 -7.45
CA SER A 576 -11.78 -1.03 -7.43
C SER A 576 -12.94 -0.47 -8.27
N ARG A 577 -13.32 -1.21 -9.32
CA ARG A 577 -14.43 -0.86 -10.21
C ARG A 577 -15.81 -1.30 -9.70
N LYS A 578 -15.86 -2.06 -8.60
CA LYS A 578 -17.10 -2.61 -8.02
C LYS A 578 -17.91 -3.43 -9.03
N ASP A 579 -17.20 -4.18 -9.87
CA ASP A 579 -17.77 -5.06 -10.89
C ASP A 579 -17.59 -6.54 -10.54
N ASN A 580 -17.21 -6.83 -9.30
CA ASN A 580 -16.91 -8.15 -8.77
C ASN A 580 -15.70 -8.82 -9.44
N THR A 581 -14.65 -8.03 -9.74
CA THR A 581 -13.41 -8.54 -10.34
C THR A 581 -12.20 -8.34 -9.44
N LEU A 582 -11.47 -9.41 -9.16
CA LEU A 582 -10.09 -9.33 -8.71
C LEU A 582 -9.16 -9.38 -9.93
N THR A 583 -8.27 -8.39 -10.09
CA THR A 583 -7.28 -8.37 -11.18
C THR A 583 -5.86 -8.30 -10.61
N TYR A 584 -5.02 -9.25 -10.99
CA TYR A 584 -3.57 -9.12 -10.87
C TYR A 584 -3.00 -8.57 -12.17
N GLU A 585 -2.09 -7.62 -12.09
CA GLU A 585 -1.43 -6.97 -13.22
C GLU A 585 0.07 -7.00 -13.02
N THR A 586 0.83 -7.30 -14.07
CA THR A 586 2.29 -7.31 -14.03
C THR A 586 2.89 -6.93 -15.38
N ILE A 587 4.08 -6.37 -15.38
CA ILE A 587 4.79 -6.01 -16.61
C ILE A 587 5.41 -7.22 -17.34
N SER A 588 5.76 -8.29 -16.62
CA SER A 588 6.46 -9.47 -17.17
C SER A 588 6.43 -10.65 -16.17
N GLY A 589 7.31 -11.64 -16.37
CA GLY A 589 7.51 -12.76 -15.44
C GLY A 589 6.50 -13.90 -15.56
N ARG A 590 6.36 -14.68 -14.48
CA ARG A 590 5.49 -15.87 -14.38
C ARG A 590 4.02 -15.47 -14.41
N LYS A 591 3.18 -16.31 -15.01
CA LYS A 591 1.71 -16.21 -14.99
C LYS A 591 1.13 -17.33 -14.17
N THR A 592 1.64 -17.41 -12.96
CA THR A 592 1.43 -18.50 -12.02
C THR A 592 0.73 -17.95 -10.80
N TYR A 593 -0.31 -18.65 -10.38
CA TYR A 593 -0.99 -18.38 -9.12
C TYR A 593 -1.30 -19.69 -8.40
N GLN A 594 -1.34 -19.64 -7.08
CA GLN A 594 -1.80 -20.73 -6.24
C GLN A 594 -3.11 -20.34 -5.56
N VAL A 595 -4.09 -21.25 -5.62
CA VAL A 595 -5.30 -21.19 -4.80
C VAL A 595 -5.08 -22.11 -3.61
N ILE A 596 -5.08 -21.50 -2.42
CA ILE A 596 -4.81 -22.16 -1.14
C ILE A 596 -6.09 -22.03 -0.31
N VAL A 597 -6.54 -23.12 0.32
CA VAL A 597 -7.77 -23.12 1.11
C VAL A 597 -7.49 -23.59 2.53
N GLY A 598 -8.33 -23.18 3.49
CA GLY A 598 -8.25 -23.65 4.87
C GLY A 598 -9.61 -23.94 5.49
N ASP A 599 -9.64 -24.91 6.40
CA ASP A 599 -10.82 -25.21 7.22
C ASP A 599 -11.02 -24.15 8.35
N SER A 600 -9.93 -23.46 8.71
CA SER A 600 -9.89 -22.31 9.62
C SER A 600 -8.88 -21.28 9.12
N TRP A 601 -8.83 -20.10 9.74
CA TRP A 601 -7.82 -19.09 9.39
C TRP A 601 -6.39 -19.55 9.73
N LEU A 602 -6.21 -20.24 10.86
CA LEU A 602 -4.91 -20.81 11.22
C LEU A 602 -4.49 -21.91 10.22
N ASP A 603 -5.44 -22.78 9.83
CA ASP A 603 -5.19 -23.81 8.81
C ASP A 603 -4.87 -23.20 7.43
N LEU A 604 -5.50 -22.10 7.04
CA LEU A 604 -5.17 -21.40 5.79
C LEU A 604 -3.72 -20.88 5.79
N ILE A 605 -3.29 -20.28 6.90
CA ILE A 605 -1.93 -19.75 7.05
C ILE A 605 -0.91 -20.91 7.13
N ASP A 606 -1.27 -22.01 7.79
CA ASP A 606 -0.50 -23.24 7.85
C ASP A 606 -0.22 -23.77 6.44
N ASN A 607 -1.27 -23.94 5.62
CA ASN A 607 -1.13 -24.37 4.23
C ASN A 607 -0.30 -23.40 3.36
N TYR A 608 -0.44 -22.09 3.58
CA TYR A 608 0.36 -21.09 2.85
C TYR A 608 1.85 -21.14 3.25
N THR A 609 2.14 -21.32 4.53
CA THR A 609 3.53 -21.39 5.02
C THR A 609 4.16 -22.77 4.83
N ASP A 610 3.38 -23.84 4.69
CA ASP A 610 3.87 -25.13 4.16
C ASP A 610 4.39 -24.98 2.73
N LEU A 611 3.70 -24.18 1.93
CA LEU A 611 4.06 -23.92 0.54
C LEU A 611 5.26 -22.96 0.40
N THR A 612 5.34 -21.94 1.26
CA THR A 612 6.32 -20.84 1.14
C THR A 612 7.48 -20.90 2.16
N GLY A 613 7.41 -21.82 3.11
CA GLY A 613 8.36 -22.04 4.20
C GLY A 613 7.87 -21.49 5.56
N LYS A 614 8.04 -22.30 6.61
CA LYS A 614 7.84 -21.89 8.01
C LYS A 614 8.96 -20.98 8.47
N GLN A 615 8.66 -20.08 9.40
CA GLN A 615 9.68 -19.21 9.96
C GLN A 615 10.53 -19.96 10.99
N PRO A 616 11.87 -19.97 10.88
CA PRO A 616 12.74 -20.50 11.92
C PRO A 616 12.55 -19.74 13.24
N MET A 617 12.74 -20.44 14.35
CA MET A 617 12.71 -19.81 15.68
C MET A 617 13.74 -18.68 15.77
N PRO A 618 13.37 -17.46 16.21
CA PRO A 618 14.35 -16.42 16.51
C PRO A 618 15.17 -16.81 17.75
N PRO A 619 16.34 -16.19 17.96
CA PRO A 619 17.01 -16.30 19.25
C PRO A 619 16.13 -15.69 20.35
N ARG A 620 16.14 -16.27 21.56
CA ARG A 620 15.20 -15.88 22.64
C ARG A 620 15.29 -14.39 22.97
N TRP A 621 16.49 -13.82 22.93
CA TRP A 621 16.72 -12.40 23.19
C TRP A 621 16.00 -11.46 22.23
N ALA A 622 15.61 -11.92 21.04
CA ALA A 622 14.82 -11.14 20.09
C ALA A 622 13.42 -10.80 20.63
N LEU A 623 12.94 -11.53 21.64
CA LEU A 623 11.68 -11.25 22.32
C LEU A 623 11.84 -10.33 23.54
N GLY A 624 13.07 -9.96 23.91
CA GLY A 624 13.39 -9.00 24.96
C GLY A 624 13.22 -7.54 24.52
N ASN A 625 13.70 -6.62 25.35
CA ASN A 625 13.67 -5.17 25.10
C ASN A 625 14.96 -4.69 24.43
N PHE A 626 14.82 -3.82 23.44
CA PHE A 626 15.93 -3.27 22.65
C PHE A 626 16.20 -1.80 23.02
N SER A 627 17.46 -1.42 23.00
CA SER A 627 17.92 -0.03 22.98
C SER A 627 18.23 0.34 21.53
N SER A 628 17.51 1.29 20.97
CA SER A 628 17.75 1.72 19.59
C SER A 628 17.34 3.18 19.42
N ARG A 629 18.05 3.88 18.55
CA ARG A 629 17.75 5.22 18.03
C ARG A 629 18.48 5.38 16.69
N PHE A 630 18.06 6.35 15.88
CA PHE A 630 18.86 6.88 14.79
C PHE A 630 19.49 8.17 15.30
N GLY A 631 20.74 8.21 15.78
CA GLY A 631 21.65 7.08 16.03
C GLY A 631 22.62 7.33 17.20
N TYR A 632 23.30 6.29 17.68
CA TYR A 632 24.40 6.45 18.66
C TYR A 632 25.67 6.89 17.95
N HIS A 633 26.26 8.02 18.34
CA HIS A 633 27.38 8.64 17.62
C HIS A 633 28.76 8.15 18.08
N SER A 634 28.84 7.39 19.17
CA SER A 634 30.11 6.90 19.72
C SER A 634 29.97 5.64 20.57
N GLN A 635 31.10 4.99 20.79
CA GLN A 635 31.25 3.91 21.76
C GLN A 635 30.86 4.36 23.18
N GLU A 636 31.29 5.54 23.62
CA GLU A 636 31.00 6.06 24.96
C GLU A 636 29.49 6.25 25.17
N GLU A 637 28.80 6.84 24.20
CA GLU A 637 27.34 7.03 24.25
C GLU A 637 26.60 5.68 24.33
N THR A 638 27.05 4.71 23.53
CA THR A 638 26.50 3.35 23.49
C THR A 638 26.62 2.66 24.85
N GLU A 639 27.83 2.65 25.42
CA GLU A 639 28.10 2.03 26.73
C GLU A 639 27.38 2.77 27.87
N HIS A 640 27.32 4.10 27.82
CA HIS A 640 26.62 4.92 28.80
C HIS A 640 25.12 4.64 28.80
N THR A 641 24.50 4.48 27.62
CA THR A 641 23.07 4.19 27.50
C THR A 641 22.74 2.85 28.16
N ILE A 642 23.52 1.81 27.89
CA ILE A 642 23.31 0.50 28.54
C ILE A 642 23.60 0.56 30.03
N GLN A 643 24.59 1.35 30.46
CA GLN A 643 24.83 1.57 31.88
C GLN A 643 23.60 2.19 32.56
N LYS A 644 22.90 3.14 31.91
CA LYS A 644 21.65 3.72 32.43
C LYS A 644 20.52 2.70 32.58
N PHE A 645 20.35 1.79 31.62
CA PHE A 645 19.37 0.70 31.78
C PHE A 645 19.64 -0.15 33.03
N LYS A 646 20.91 -0.48 33.29
CA LYS A 646 21.30 -1.25 34.48
C LYS A 646 21.10 -0.45 35.78
N GLU A 647 21.44 0.84 35.79
CA GLU A 647 21.21 1.73 36.95
C GLU A 647 19.72 1.84 37.31
N GLU A 648 18.85 1.96 36.30
CA GLU A 648 17.40 2.10 36.46
C GLU A 648 16.69 0.74 36.66
N SER A 649 17.44 -0.38 36.60
CA SER A 649 16.92 -1.76 36.64
C SER A 649 15.81 -1.98 35.61
N ILE A 650 16.00 -1.46 34.38
CA ILE A 650 15.11 -1.69 33.25
C ILE A 650 15.75 -2.81 32.40
N PRO A 651 15.06 -3.95 32.20
CA PRO A 651 15.58 -5.04 31.39
C PRO A 651 15.96 -4.62 29.96
N VAL A 652 17.08 -5.12 29.45
CA VAL A 652 17.57 -4.84 28.09
C VAL A 652 18.40 -6.01 27.57
N ASP A 653 18.11 -6.42 26.33
CA ASP A 653 18.71 -7.58 25.69
C ASP A 653 19.59 -7.24 24.49
N ALA A 654 19.32 -6.12 23.81
CA ALA A 654 20.09 -5.74 22.63
C ALA A 654 20.22 -4.23 22.49
N ILE A 655 21.29 -3.80 21.83
CA ILE A 655 21.50 -2.42 21.38
C ILE A 655 21.76 -2.41 19.87
N ILE A 656 21.10 -1.48 19.17
CA ILE A 656 21.21 -1.33 17.72
C ILE A 656 22.03 -0.08 17.40
N LEU A 657 23.13 -0.27 16.69
CA LEU A 657 23.95 0.80 16.15
C LEU A 657 23.49 1.15 14.73
N ASP A 658 22.93 2.34 14.60
CA ASP A 658 22.59 2.98 13.31
C ASP A 658 23.86 3.44 12.57
N LEU A 659 23.70 4.11 11.42
CA LEU A 659 24.70 4.39 10.38
C LEU A 659 25.99 5.07 10.86
N TYR A 660 26.01 5.59 12.08
CA TYR A 660 27.18 6.21 12.69
C TYR A 660 28.29 5.21 13.02
N TRP A 661 27.99 3.91 13.09
CA TRP A 661 29.02 2.89 13.33
C TRP A 661 30.04 2.79 12.19
N PHE A 662 29.67 3.19 10.96
CA PHE A 662 30.57 3.20 9.79
C PHE A 662 30.89 4.61 9.26
N GLY A 663 30.49 5.68 9.95
CA GLY A 663 30.80 7.06 9.55
C GLY A 663 30.36 8.15 10.53
N LYS A 664 30.92 9.36 10.41
CA LYS A 664 30.61 10.48 11.32
C LYS A 664 29.31 11.22 11.00
N GLY A 665 28.78 11.07 9.80
CA GLY A 665 27.63 11.82 9.33
C GLY A 665 26.70 10.96 8.51
N ILE A 666 25.47 11.43 8.34
CA ILE A 666 24.42 10.73 7.61
C ILE A 666 24.82 10.53 6.14
N LYS A 667 25.47 11.52 5.51
CA LYS A 667 25.84 11.49 4.09
C LYS A 667 27.28 11.05 3.88
N LYS A 668 27.57 10.54 2.67
CA LYS A 668 28.90 10.20 2.13
C LYS A 668 29.56 8.90 2.62
N THR A 669 29.11 8.30 3.72
CA THR A 669 29.77 7.13 4.32
C THR A 669 29.05 5.80 4.12
N MET A 670 27.79 5.81 3.67
CA MET A 670 27.05 4.58 3.36
C MET A 670 27.81 3.75 2.31
N GLY A 671 27.95 2.45 2.60
CA GLY A 671 28.82 1.54 1.85
C GLY A 671 30.24 1.39 2.39
N ASN A 672 30.64 2.15 3.42
CA ASN A 672 31.91 1.90 4.10
C ASN A 672 31.94 0.50 4.70
N LEU A 673 30.83 0.09 5.35
CA LEU A 673 30.63 -1.27 5.90
C LEU A 673 31.86 -1.76 6.68
N GLU A 674 32.43 -0.86 7.47
CA GLU A 674 33.58 -1.08 8.34
C GLU A 674 33.47 -0.15 9.54
N VAL A 675 34.02 -0.56 10.68
CA VAL A 675 33.94 0.20 11.93
C VAL A 675 34.65 1.55 11.78
N PHE A 676 33.94 2.65 12.07
CA PHE A 676 34.50 3.98 12.12
C PHE A 676 35.26 4.21 13.43
N LYS A 677 36.56 3.87 13.41
CA LYS A 677 37.44 3.85 14.59
C LYS A 677 37.58 5.17 15.35
N ASP A 678 37.29 6.32 14.74
CA ASP A 678 37.31 7.60 15.47
C ASP A 678 36.17 7.68 16.49
N SER A 679 34.98 7.16 16.16
CA SER A 679 33.82 7.12 17.08
C SER A 679 33.76 5.83 17.90
N PHE A 680 34.29 4.73 17.35
CA PHE A 680 34.28 3.38 17.95
C PHE A 680 35.70 2.79 18.02
N PRO A 681 36.61 3.39 18.81
CA PRO A 681 38.03 3.03 18.82
C PRO A 681 38.30 1.58 19.27
N ASP A 682 37.52 1.07 20.23
CA ASP A 682 37.60 -0.28 20.78
C ASP A 682 36.26 -1.02 20.58
N PHE A 683 35.80 -1.09 19.33
CA PHE A 683 34.53 -1.73 18.98
C PHE A 683 34.42 -3.18 19.46
N ASP A 684 35.41 -4.02 19.19
CA ASP A 684 35.40 -5.44 19.60
C ASP A 684 35.34 -5.57 21.12
N GLY A 685 36.11 -4.75 21.85
CA GLY A 685 36.04 -4.69 23.30
C GLY A 685 34.70 -4.17 23.82
N MET A 686 34.09 -3.18 23.15
CA MET A 686 32.73 -2.69 23.47
C MET A 686 31.70 -3.81 23.29
N VAL A 687 31.71 -4.50 22.15
CA VAL A 687 30.78 -5.61 21.87
C VAL A 687 30.91 -6.70 22.94
N GLN A 688 32.14 -7.06 23.33
CA GLN A 688 32.36 -8.03 24.40
C GLN A 688 31.85 -7.53 25.76
N ARG A 689 32.14 -6.28 26.15
CA ARG A 689 31.65 -5.69 27.42
C ARG A 689 30.13 -5.59 27.48
N LEU A 690 29.47 -5.33 26.35
CA LEU A 690 28.01 -5.35 26.25
C LEU A 690 27.48 -6.78 26.41
N LYS A 691 28.11 -7.75 25.74
CA LYS A 691 27.78 -9.18 25.86
C LYS A 691 27.95 -9.69 27.29
N ASP A 692 28.99 -9.28 28.01
CA ASP A 692 29.23 -9.62 29.41
C ASP A 692 28.12 -9.08 30.35
N LYS A 693 27.38 -8.05 29.91
CA LYS A 693 26.19 -7.50 30.59
C LYS A 693 24.87 -8.12 30.09
N GLY A 694 24.95 -9.16 29.25
CA GLY A 694 23.83 -9.83 28.59
C GLY A 694 23.16 -9.01 27.48
N VAL A 695 23.86 -8.02 26.91
CA VAL A 695 23.34 -7.13 25.86
C VAL A 695 24.02 -7.42 24.53
N LYS A 696 23.23 -7.83 23.55
CA LYS A 696 23.67 -8.17 22.19
C LYS A 696 23.84 -6.90 21.37
N THR A 697 24.84 -6.87 20.48
CA THR A 697 25.05 -5.74 19.57
C THR A 697 24.53 -6.08 18.17
N ILE A 698 23.80 -5.15 17.56
CA ILE A 698 23.28 -5.22 16.20
C ILE A 698 23.78 -4.00 15.43
N THR A 699 24.16 -4.18 14.17
CA THR A 699 24.60 -3.09 13.29
C THR A 699 23.71 -2.96 12.06
N ILE A 700 23.39 -1.72 11.68
CA ILE A 700 22.72 -1.43 10.41
C ILE A 700 23.65 -1.69 9.21
N THR A 701 23.07 -2.10 8.09
CA THR A 701 23.68 -2.21 6.78
C THR A 701 22.64 -1.84 5.72
N GLU A 702 23.11 -1.34 4.58
CA GLU A 702 22.26 -0.90 3.47
C GLU A 702 22.75 -1.52 2.14
N PRO A 703 21.88 -1.62 1.12
CA PRO A 703 22.26 -2.22 -0.16
C PRO A 703 23.12 -1.31 -1.06
N PHE A 704 23.40 -0.09 -0.61
CA PHE A 704 24.00 0.97 -1.40
C PHE A 704 25.47 1.17 -1.08
N VAL A 705 26.27 1.39 -2.12
CA VAL A 705 27.68 1.80 -1.99
C VAL A 705 27.82 3.18 -2.60
N LEU A 706 28.05 4.19 -1.77
CA LEU A 706 28.26 5.55 -2.28
C LEU A 706 29.59 5.66 -3.00
N SER A 707 29.64 6.46 -4.05
CA SER A 707 30.89 6.79 -4.77
C SER A 707 31.93 7.54 -3.93
N SER A 708 31.51 8.06 -2.77
CA SER A 708 32.38 8.67 -1.76
C SER A 708 32.76 7.72 -0.62
N SER A 709 32.20 6.51 -0.59
CA SER A 709 32.55 5.49 0.39
C SER A 709 33.95 4.93 0.13
N LYS A 710 34.57 4.41 1.18
CA LYS A 710 35.90 3.79 1.10
C LYS A 710 35.94 2.50 0.27
N ARG A 711 34.79 1.85 0.08
CA ARG A 711 34.67 0.58 -0.66
C ARG A 711 34.18 0.74 -2.10
N TRP A 712 33.94 1.97 -2.57
CA TRP A 712 33.47 2.18 -3.95
C TRP A 712 34.39 1.52 -4.98
N GLN A 713 35.69 1.83 -4.93
CA GLN A 713 36.63 1.30 -5.91
C GLN A 713 36.76 -0.21 -5.81
N GLU A 714 36.76 -0.77 -4.58
CA GLU A 714 36.76 -2.21 -4.36
C GLU A 714 35.53 -2.86 -5.01
N ALA A 715 34.34 -2.28 -4.82
CA ALA A 715 33.10 -2.81 -5.36
C ALA A 715 33.06 -2.73 -6.91
N VAL A 716 33.65 -1.69 -7.49
CA VAL A 716 33.83 -1.57 -8.94
C VAL A 716 34.81 -2.61 -9.46
N ASP A 717 35.99 -2.75 -8.84
CA ASP A 717 37.06 -3.65 -9.28
C ASP A 717 36.66 -5.13 -9.16
N LYS A 718 35.88 -5.48 -8.13
CA LYS A 718 35.31 -6.83 -7.93
C LYS A 718 34.03 -7.08 -8.74
N ASP A 719 33.55 -6.08 -9.47
CA ASP A 719 32.37 -6.18 -10.33
C ASP A 719 31.09 -6.61 -9.58
N VAL A 720 30.84 -6.06 -8.39
CA VAL A 720 29.71 -6.47 -7.52
C VAL A 720 28.51 -5.51 -7.54
N LEU A 721 28.61 -4.41 -8.28
CA LEU A 721 27.53 -3.43 -8.42
C LEU A 721 26.67 -3.73 -9.65
N ALA A 722 25.37 -3.44 -9.54
CA ALA A 722 24.44 -3.49 -10.67
C ALA A 722 24.86 -2.51 -11.78
N LYS A 723 24.37 -2.74 -13.00
CA LYS A 723 24.89 -2.10 -14.22
C LYS A 723 23.92 -1.11 -14.87
N ASP A 724 24.45 -0.19 -15.65
CA ASP A 724 23.69 0.57 -16.63
C ASP A 724 23.50 -0.23 -17.94
N SER A 725 22.82 0.35 -18.91
CA SER A 725 22.52 -0.30 -20.20
C SER A 725 23.73 -0.56 -21.11
N ILE A 726 24.91 -0.02 -20.78
CA ILE A 726 26.14 -0.21 -21.55
C ILE A 726 27.24 -0.96 -20.77
N GLY A 727 26.90 -1.47 -19.58
CA GLY A 727 27.75 -2.37 -18.78
C GLY A 727 28.63 -1.70 -17.72
N ASN A 728 28.51 -0.38 -17.49
CA ASN A 728 29.22 0.29 -16.39
C ASN A 728 28.45 0.10 -15.07
N PRO A 729 29.10 0.23 -13.90
CA PRO A 729 28.38 0.34 -12.63
C PRO A 729 27.29 1.42 -12.70
N ALA A 730 26.06 1.07 -12.36
CA ALA A 730 24.95 2.00 -12.30
C ALA A 730 25.22 3.06 -11.24
N ARG A 731 25.09 4.33 -11.64
CA ARG A 731 25.31 5.49 -10.76
C ARG A 731 24.16 6.47 -10.83
N TYR A 732 23.62 6.86 -9.69
CA TYR A 732 22.52 7.80 -9.59
C TYR A 732 22.54 8.56 -8.27
N ASP A 733 21.87 9.71 -8.21
CA ASP A 733 21.82 10.53 -7.01
C ASP A 733 20.66 10.12 -6.10
N PHE A 734 20.95 10.11 -4.80
CA PHE A 734 20.03 9.78 -3.72
C PHE A 734 20.28 10.70 -2.52
N PHE A 735 19.43 10.65 -1.49
CA PHE A 735 19.51 11.52 -0.31
C PHE A 735 20.89 11.52 0.35
N PHE A 736 21.51 10.34 0.49
CA PHE A 736 22.82 10.14 1.12
C PHE A 736 24.01 10.49 0.21
N GLY A 737 23.83 10.53 -1.11
CA GLY A 737 24.85 10.88 -2.10
C GLY A 737 24.71 10.16 -3.44
N ASN A 738 25.70 10.34 -4.32
CA ASN A 738 25.80 9.59 -5.58
C ASN A 738 26.16 8.14 -5.30
N THR A 739 25.29 7.22 -5.70
CA THR A 739 25.26 5.83 -5.23
C THR A 739 25.29 4.83 -6.37
N GLY A 740 25.74 3.62 -6.07
CA GLY A 740 25.42 2.40 -6.79
C GLY A 740 24.77 1.39 -5.84
N ILE A 741 24.17 0.34 -6.39
CA ILE A 741 23.52 -0.72 -5.62
C ILE A 741 24.28 -2.03 -5.78
N ILE A 742 24.45 -2.78 -4.70
CA ILE A 742 25.04 -4.12 -4.71
C ILE A 742 24.12 -5.03 -5.52
N ASP A 743 24.66 -5.75 -6.50
CA ASP A 743 23.88 -6.68 -7.30
C ASP A 743 23.67 -7.99 -6.54
N ILE A 744 22.67 -8.03 -5.67
CA ILE A 744 22.39 -9.18 -4.80
C ILE A 744 22.11 -10.48 -5.57
N TYR A 745 21.88 -10.41 -6.88
CA TYR A 745 21.62 -11.58 -7.72
C TYR A 745 22.89 -12.20 -8.31
N LYS A 746 24.04 -11.52 -8.19
CA LYS A 746 25.33 -11.99 -8.69
C LYS A 746 26.06 -12.82 -7.62
N PRO A 747 26.52 -14.06 -7.90
CA PRO A 747 27.19 -14.91 -6.92
C PRO A 747 28.39 -14.25 -6.23
N GLU A 748 29.25 -13.57 -6.99
CA GLU A 748 30.44 -12.88 -6.46
C GLU A 748 30.07 -11.69 -5.55
N ALA A 749 28.96 -11.01 -5.85
CA ALA A 749 28.45 -9.95 -5.00
C ALA A 749 27.86 -10.50 -3.69
N LYS A 750 27.17 -11.66 -3.76
CA LYS A 750 26.69 -12.36 -2.55
C LYS A 750 27.85 -12.76 -1.64
N GLU A 751 28.91 -13.33 -2.20
CA GLU A 751 30.11 -13.69 -1.44
C GLU A 751 30.78 -12.46 -0.83
N TRP A 752 31.00 -11.41 -1.63
CA TRP A 752 31.59 -10.15 -1.16
C TRP A 752 30.82 -9.52 -0.01
N PHE A 753 29.49 -9.49 -0.10
CA PHE A 753 28.67 -8.89 0.94
C PHE A 753 28.58 -9.80 2.18
N TRP A 754 28.53 -11.12 1.99
CA TRP A 754 28.60 -12.07 3.10
C TRP A 754 29.91 -11.95 3.90
N ASP A 755 31.06 -11.77 3.25
CA ASP A 755 32.34 -11.62 3.95
C ASP A 755 32.34 -10.45 4.94
N ILE A 756 31.62 -9.38 4.63
CA ILE A 756 31.40 -8.24 5.53
C ILE A 756 30.58 -8.68 6.75
N TYR A 757 29.47 -9.40 6.55
CA TYR A 757 28.65 -9.92 7.64
C TYR A 757 29.39 -10.92 8.51
N LYS A 758 30.18 -11.80 7.90
CA LYS A 758 31.04 -12.76 8.59
C LYS A 758 32.08 -12.06 9.46
N ASP A 759 32.70 -11.00 8.95
CA ASP A 759 33.66 -10.18 9.69
C ASP A 759 33.02 -9.47 10.89
N LEU A 760 31.76 -9.02 10.78
CA LEU A 760 31.00 -8.46 11.89
C LEU A 760 30.61 -9.53 12.92
N ALA A 761 30.12 -10.68 12.47
CA ALA A 761 29.76 -11.80 13.34
C ALA A 761 30.98 -12.31 14.14
N ASN A 762 32.15 -12.38 13.51
CA ASN A 762 33.42 -12.74 14.18
C ASN A 762 33.85 -11.73 15.25
N LYS A 763 33.40 -10.46 15.18
CA LYS A 763 33.59 -9.45 16.23
C LYS A 763 32.57 -9.56 17.37
N GLY A 764 31.62 -10.48 17.28
CA GLY A 764 30.57 -10.70 18.28
C GLY A 764 29.27 -9.95 18.02
N VAL A 765 29.10 -9.31 16.85
CA VAL A 765 27.80 -8.75 16.43
C VAL A 765 26.81 -9.92 16.29
N ALA A 766 25.67 -9.83 17.00
CA ALA A 766 24.75 -10.95 17.17
C ALA A 766 23.53 -10.90 16.22
N GLY A 767 23.35 -9.80 15.49
CA GLY A 767 22.24 -9.62 14.56
C GLY A 767 22.51 -8.52 13.56
N ILE A 768 21.76 -8.53 12.47
CA ILE A 768 21.87 -7.60 11.35
C ILE A 768 20.57 -6.82 11.21
N TRP A 769 20.70 -5.52 11.01
CA TRP A 769 19.62 -4.67 10.52
C TRP A 769 19.91 -4.29 9.07
N GLY A 770 19.12 -4.80 8.13
CA GLY A 770 19.20 -4.45 6.71
C GLY A 770 18.13 -3.42 6.35
N ASP A 771 18.53 -2.15 6.20
CA ASP A 771 17.61 -1.06 5.89
C ASP A 771 17.64 -0.69 4.39
N LEU A 772 16.61 0.03 3.94
CA LEU A 772 16.44 0.54 2.57
C LEU A 772 16.35 -0.57 1.50
N GLY A 773 15.93 -1.77 1.91
CA GLY A 773 15.91 -2.99 1.09
C GLY A 773 14.75 -3.10 0.09
N GLU A 774 13.94 -2.04 -0.09
CA GLU A 774 12.85 -2.02 -1.08
C GLU A 774 13.30 -2.43 -2.49
N PRO A 775 14.40 -1.88 -3.09
CA PRO A 775 15.31 -0.81 -2.63
C PRO A 775 14.75 0.62 -2.75
N GLU A 776 15.06 1.50 -1.79
CA GLU A 776 14.38 2.81 -1.64
C GLU A 776 14.49 3.71 -2.90
N VAL A 777 15.63 3.65 -3.59
CA VAL A 777 15.79 4.21 -4.94
C VAL A 777 16.34 3.15 -5.87
N HIS A 778 15.53 2.78 -6.86
CA HIS A 778 15.83 1.73 -7.82
C HIS A 778 15.37 2.13 -9.23
N PRO A 779 16.15 2.94 -9.98
CA PRO A 779 15.76 3.43 -11.29
C PRO A 779 15.53 2.29 -12.29
N SER A 780 14.48 2.39 -13.11
CA SER A 780 14.06 1.32 -14.03
C SER A 780 15.11 0.93 -15.09
N TRP A 781 16.09 1.80 -15.36
CA TRP A 781 17.17 1.54 -16.30
C TRP A 781 18.31 0.69 -15.70
N VAL A 782 18.36 0.52 -14.37
CA VAL A 782 19.37 -0.32 -13.70
C VAL A 782 19.15 -1.79 -14.09
N GLN A 783 20.26 -2.47 -14.38
CA GLN A 783 20.30 -3.88 -14.78
C GLN A 783 20.99 -4.71 -13.70
N HIS A 784 20.30 -5.71 -13.18
CA HIS A 784 20.85 -6.73 -12.31
C HIS A 784 21.23 -7.98 -13.11
N HIS A 785 22.02 -8.86 -12.51
CA HIS A 785 22.50 -10.09 -13.13
C HIS A 785 21.37 -10.96 -13.71
N THR A 786 20.20 -11.01 -13.04
CA THR A 786 19.07 -11.87 -13.42
C THR A 786 17.91 -11.14 -14.09
N GLY A 787 17.95 -9.81 -14.22
CA GLY A 787 16.86 -9.05 -14.80
C GLY A 787 16.97 -7.54 -14.59
N SER A 788 16.06 -6.79 -15.22
CA SER A 788 15.98 -5.34 -15.00
C SER A 788 15.50 -5.00 -13.59
N ALA A 789 15.77 -3.78 -13.13
CA ALA A 789 15.26 -3.25 -11.86
C ALA A 789 13.77 -3.54 -11.63
N ASN A 790 12.94 -3.26 -12.64
CA ASN A 790 11.50 -3.46 -12.57
C ASN A 790 11.07 -4.95 -12.48
N GLU A 791 11.92 -5.88 -12.89
CA GLU A 791 11.62 -7.32 -12.84
C GLU A 791 11.98 -7.94 -11.50
N VAL A 792 13.00 -7.39 -10.83
CA VAL A 792 13.57 -7.93 -9.60
C VAL A 792 13.32 -7.06 -8.37
N HIS A 793 12.64 -5.91 -8.53
CA HIS A 793 12.46 -4.91 -7.47
C HIS A 793 11.94 -5.52 -6.17
N ASN A 794 10.78 -6.18 -6.22
CA ASN A 794 10.10 -6.68 -5.02
C ASN A 794 10.83 -7.86 -4.37
N THR A 795 11.81 -8.48 -5.03
CA THR A 795 12.59 -9.62 -4.52
C THR A 795 13.97 -9.25 -4.01
N TYR A 796 14.38 -7.98 -4.09
CA TYR A 796 15.74 -7.58 -3.69
C TYR A 796 16.02 -7.90 -2.22
N GLY A 797 15.19 -7.36 -1.31
CA GLY A 797 15.33 -7.63 0.12
C GLY A 797 15.09 -9.10 0.49
N HIS A 798 14.32 -9.83 -0.32
CA HIS A 798 14.14 -11.28 -0.15
C HIS A 798 15.44 -12.06 -0.40
N GLU A 799 16.13 -11.80 -1.52
CA GLU A 799 17.43 -12.41 -1.82
C GLU A 799 18.53 -11.94 -0.88
N TRP A 800 18.43 -10.72 -0.35
CA TRP A 800 19.36 -10.21 0.66
C TRP A 800 19.21 -10.94 2.00
N ALA A 801 17.98 -11.15 2.47
CA ALA A 801 17.75 -11.96 3.66
C ALA A 801 18.23 -13.40 3.47
N LYS A 802 18.00 -13.98 2.29
CA LYS A 802 18.51 -15.31 1.92
C LYS A 802 20.03 -15.39 2.03
N LEU A 803 20.75 -14.38 1.51
CA LEU A 803 22.22 -14.30 1.62
C LEU A 803 22.67 -14.40 3.08
N VAL A 804 22.08 -13.61 3.96
CA VAL A 804 22.47 -13.60 5.39
C VAL A 804 22.13 -14.93 6.04
N TYR A 805 20.92 -15.45 5.81
CA TYR A 805 20.47 -16.71 6.39
C TYR A 805 21.36 -17.90 5.97
N GLU A 806 21.58 -18.09 4.67
CA GLU A 806 22.42 -19.17 4.13
C GLU A 806 23.89 -19.02 4.56
N GLY A 807 24.38 -17.78 4.69
CA GLY A 807 25.70 -17.50 5.23
C GLY A 807 25.86 -17.98 6.67
N TYR A 808 24.88 -17.69 7.54
CA TYR A 808 24.86 -18.18 8.92
C TYR A 808 24.78 -19.69 8.99
N GLN A 809 23.92 -20.33 8.17
CA GLN A 809 23.84 -21.79 8.12
C GLN A 809 25.19 -22.44 7.75
N ARG A 810 25.98 -21.80 6.87
CA ARG A 810 27.28 -22.31 6.44
C ARG A 810 28.39 -22.08 7.47
N ASP A 811 28.51 -20.85 7.98
CA ASP A 811 29.68 -20.44 8.76
C ASP A 811 29.43 -20.40 10.28
N PHE A 812 28.17 -20.35 10.72
CA PHE A 812 27.73 -20.30 12.11
C PHE A 812 26.52 -21.23 12.38
N PRO A 813 26.60 -22.54 12.05
CA PRO A 813 25.45 -23.45 11.97
C PRO A 813 24.70 -23.70 13.30
N GLU A 814 25.29 -23.33 14.43
CA GLU A 814 24.67 -23.44 15.76
C GLU A 814 24.04 -22.12 16.23
N THR A 815 23.99 -21.09 15.39
CA THR A 815 23.48 -19.76 15.75
C THR A 815 22.23 -19.42 14.96
N ARG A 816 21.16 -19.01 15.65
CA ARG A 816 19.99 -18.40 15.00
C ARG A 816 20.32 -16.98 14.56
N PRO A 817 20.27 -16.65 13.26
CA PRO A 817 20.48 -15.27 12.84
C PRO A 817 19.30 -14.40 13.26
N PHE A 818 19.58 -13.18 13.72
CA PHE A 818 18.58 -12.12 13.84
C PHE A 818 18.67 -11.22 12.60
N ILE A 819 17.64 -11.25 11.75
CA ILE A 819 17.60 -10.54 10.47
C ILE A 819 16.43 -9.55 10.47
N LEU A 820 16.70 -8.31 10.89
CA LEU A 820 15.74 -7.20 10.88
C LEU A 820 15.82 -6.50 9.51
N MET A 821 14.76 -6.57 8.69
CA MET A 821 14.79 -5.99 7.34
C MET A 821 13.46 -5.33 6.96
N ARG A 822 13.51 -4.25 6.15
CA ARG A 822 12.33 -3.41 5.89
C ARG A 822 11.42 -3.96 4.81
N ALA A 823 11.97 -4.63 3.80
CA ALA A 823 11.24 -5.06 2.61
C ALA A 823 11.69 -6.44 2.15
N GLY A 824 10.75 -7.22 1.62
CA GLY A 824 11.01 -8.57 1.11
C GLY A 824 9.95 -8.98 0.09
N TYR A 825 9.71 -10.29 0.00
CA TYR A 825 8.74 -10.90 -0.91
C TYR A 825 7.98 -12.04 -0.20
N SER A 826 7.00 -12.64 -0.86
CA SER A 826 6.34 -13.86 -0.38
C SER A 826 7.38 -14.93 -0.03
N GLY A 827 7.24 -15.55 1.15
CA GLY A 827 8.16 -16.59 1.61
C GLY A 827 9.41 -16.09 2.32
N SER A 828 9.65 -14.76 2.43
CA SER A 828 10.80 -14.21 3.18
C SER A 828 10.88 -14.73 4.62
N GLN A 829 9.76 -15.08 5.26
CA GLN A 829 9.74 -15.56 6.64
C GLN A 829 10.63 -16.80 6.87
N ARG A 830 10.83 -17.65 5.84
CA ARG A 830 11.64 -18.86 5.95
C ARG A 830 13.13 -18.61 6.19
N PHE A 831 13.57 -17.36 5.96
CA PHE A 831 14.93 -16.93 6.21
C PHE A 831 15.09 -16.26 7.60
N GLY A 832 14.11 -16.41 8.50
CA GLY A 832 14.14 -15.75 9.82
C GLY A 832 13.89 -14.24 9.74
N PHE A 833 13.20 -13.78 8.68
CA PHE A 833 12.96 -12.37 8.40
C PHE A 833 12.05 -11.71 9.45
N ILE A 834 12.53 -10.64 10.07
CA ILE A 834 11.79 -9.85 11.07
C ILE A 834 11.51 -8.47 10.46
N PRO A 835 10.29 -8.22 9.95
CA PRO A 835 9.97 -6.93 9.36
C PRO A 835 9.52 -5.91 10.41
N TRP A 836 9.69 -4.63 10.11
CA TRP A 836 9.00 -3.54 10.79
C TRP A 836 8.24 -2.66 9.79
N SER A 837 7.30 -1.87 10.31
CA SER A 837 6.36 -1.08 9.53
C SER A 837 6.95 0.19 8.89
N GLY A 838 8.26 0.41 9.02
CA GLY A 838 8.98 1.54 8.46
C GLY A 838 8.86 2.81 9.30
N ASP A 839 9.19 3.94 8.68
CA ASP A 839 9.41 5.25 9.29
C ASP A 839 8.10 5.95 9.68
N VAL A 840 7.38 5.36 10.65
CA VAL A 840 6.07 5.85 11.12
C VAL A 840 6.16 7.23 11.77
N ASN A 841 5.14 8.07 11.57
CA ASN A 841 5.08 9.36 12.26
C ASN A 841 4.89 9.20 13.77
N ARG A 842 5.48 10.13 14.52
CA ARG A 842 5.42 10.17 15.99
C ARG A 842 4.15 10.84 16.50
N THR A 843 3.01 10.25 16.12
CA THR A 843 1.67 10.75 16.43
C THR A 843 0.73 9.61 16.81
N TRP A 844 -0.43 9.96 17.40
CA TRP A 844 -1.50 9.00 17.64
C TRP A 844 -2.01 8.36 16.35
N GLY A 845 -2.02 9.09 15.23
CA GLY A 845 -2.33 8.53 13.91
C GLY A 845 -1.33 7.47 13.46
N GLY A 846 -0.04 7.65 13.79
CA GLY A 846 0.98 6.62 13.63
C GLY A 846 0.69 5.37 14.47
N LEU A 847 0.35 5.51 15.76
CA LEU A 847 0.01 4.37 16.62
C LEU A 847 -1.28 3.65 16.17
N GLN A 848 -2.29 4.39 15.72
CA GLN A 848 -3.59 3.86 15.28
C GLN A 848 -3.48 2.81 14.18
N SER A 849 -2.51 2.93 13.28
CA SER A 849 -2.34 2.04 12.13
C SER A 849 -1.56 0.75 12.45
N GLN A 850 -0.84 0.68 13.57
CA GLN A 850 0.06 -0.44 13.84
C GLN A 850 -0.65 -1.79 14.04
N PRO A 851 -1.78 -1.87 14.77
CA PRO A 851 -2.54 -3.12 14.86
C PRO A 851 -2.98 -3.63 13.48
N GLU A 852 -3.48 -2.77 12.60
CA GLU A 852 -3.89 -3.16 11.25
C GLU A 852 -2.72 -3.76 10.45
N ILE A 853 -1.58 -3.05 10.42
CA ILE A 853 -0.40 -3.48 9.67
C ILE A 853 0.09 -4.85 10.17
N ALA A 854 0.24 -5.01 11.49
CA ALA A 854 0.74 -6.25 12.07
C ALA A 854 -0.20 -7.44 11.82
N LEU A 855 -1.53 -7.22 11.96
CA LEU A 855 -2.54 -8.25 11.69
C LEU A 855 -2.54 -8.68 10.22
N GLN A 856 -2.48 -7.71 9.30
CA GLN A 856 -2.44 -8.00 7.86
C GLN A 856 -1.18 -8.76 7.47
N MET A 857 -0.02 -8.38 8.00
CA MET A 857 1.25 -9.04 7.69
C MET A 857 1.36 -10.43 8.33
N GLY A 858 0.85 -10.61 9.55
CA GLY A 858 0.76 -11.91 10.21
C GLY A 858 -0.06 -12.92 9.40
N MET A 859 -1.21 -12.51 8.85
CA MET A 859 -2.02 -13.37 7.96
C MET A 859 -1.33 -13.74 6.64
N GLN A 860 -0.28 -13.01 6.26
CA GLN A 860 0.51 -13.25 5.04
C GLN A 860 1.85 -13.94 5.36
N GLY A 861 1.98 -14.56 6.54
CA GLY A 861 3.13 -15.37 6.95
C GLY A 861 4.26 -14.60 7.67
N LEU A 862 4.14 -13.28 7.83
CA LEU A 862 5.16 -12.43 8.47
C LEU A 862 4.78 -12.12 9.91
N ALA A 863 4.89 -13.12 10.78
CA ALA A 863 4.37 -13.09 12.13
C ALA A 863 5.10 -12.13 13.09
N TYR A 864 6.33 -11.71 12.74
CA TYR A 864 7.13 -10.79 13.55
C TYR A 864 7.05 -9.32 13.10
N MET A 865 6.05 -8.95 12.30
CA MET A 865 5.80 -7.55 11.95
C MET A 865 5.56 -6.72 13.21
N HIS A 866 6.36 -5.67 13.37
CA HIS A 866 6.29 -4.74 14.50
C HIS A 866 6.45 -3.28 14.06
N SER A 867 6.39 -2.37 15.02
CA SER A 867 6.53 -0.93 14.81
C SER A 867 7.70 -0.38 15.62
N ASP A 868 8.25 0.76 15.20
CA ASP A 868 9.12 1.57 16.04
C ASP A 868 8.33 2.06 17.27
N LEU A 869 8.56 1.46 18.44
CA LEU A 869 7.76 1.78 19.63
C LEU A 869 8.04 3.21 20.08
N GLY A 870 6.97 3.99 20.23
CA GLY A 870 7.04 5.42 20.54
C GLY A 870 7.09 6.35 19.32
N GLY A 871 7.15 5.79 18.10
CA GLY A 871 7.12 6.51 16.83
C GLY A 871 8.49 7.04 16.38
N PHE A 872 8.72 7.05 15.06
CA PHE A 872 10.02 7.36 14.49
C PHE A 872 10.17 8.80 14.02
N ALA A 873 9.36 9.21 13.06
CA ALA A 873 9.52 10.46 12.35
C ALA A 873 8.99 11.66 13.15
N GLY A 874 9.76 12.74 13.19
CA GLY A 874 9.38 14.01 13.81
C GLY A 874 9.76 14.13 15.29
N ALA A 875 9.96 15.36 15.74
CA ALA A 875 10.48 15.69 17.07
C ALA A 875 9.38 15.84 18.16
N ASN A 876 8.30 15.05 18.08
CA ASN A 876 7.17 15.18 19.02
C ASN A 876 7.46 14.47 20.37
N LEU A 877 7.68 15.24 21.43
CA LEU A 877 7.84 14.72 22.79
C LEU A 877 6.49 14.66 23.51
N ASP A 878 5.78 13.55 23.33
CA ASP A 878 4.51 13.23 24.00
C ASP A 878 4.69 11.96 24.86
N ASP A 879 4.71 12.13 26.18
CA ASP A 879 4.91 11.05 27.14
C ASP A 879 3.69 10.11 27.23
N GLU A 880 2.46 10.60 27.02
CA GLU A 880 1.26 9.74 27.03
C GLU A 880 1.29 8.81 25.82
N LEU A 881 1.49 9.38 24.62
CA LEU A 881 1.64 8.61 23.39
C LEU A 881 2.76 7.58 23.52
N TYR A 882 3.93 8.00 24.02
CA TYR A 882 5.08 7.12 24.21
C TYR A 882 4.75 5.94 25.12
N VAL A 883 4.17 6.20 26.29
CA VAL A 883 3.80 5.13 27.24
C VAL A 883 2.75 4.19 26.64
N ARG A 884 1.71 4.70 25.96
CA ARG A 884 0.69 3.84 25.34
C ARG A 884 1.27 2.96 24.24
N TRP A 885 2.21 3.48 23.47
CA TRP A 885 2.90 2.70 22.44
C TRP A 885 3.76 1.59 23.07
N LEU A 886 4.46 1.86 24.17
CA LEU A 886 5.26 0.85 24.88
C LEU A 886 4.40 -0.21 25.61
N GLN A 887 3.21 0.17 26.09
CA GLN A 887 2.23 -0.78 26.62
C GLN A 887 1.66 -1.68 25.53
N TYR A 888 1.33 -1.11 24.35
CA TYR A 888 1.02 -1.90 23.15
C TYR A 888 2.20 -2.82 22.77
N GLY A 889 3.43 -2.33 22.92
CA GLY A 889 4.69 -3.05 22.74
C GLY A 889 4.74 -4.41 23.42
N VAL A 890 4.10 -4.57 24.59
CA VAL A 890 4.10 -5.82 25.36
C VAL A 890 3.47 -6.97 24.56
N PHE A 891 2.41 -6.65 23.81
CA PHE A 891 1.55 -7.61 23.09
C PHE A 891 1.68 -7.50 21.55
N GLN A 892 2.87 -7.11 21.09
CA GLN A 892 3.27 -7.23 19.69
C GLN A 892 4.59 -8.02 19.58
N PRO A 893 5.02 -8.43 18.37
CA PRO A 893 6.09 -9.40 18.22
C PRO A 893 7.46 -9.01 18.78
N ILE A 894 7.98 -7.81 18.49
CA ILE A 894 9.37 -7.41 18.79
C ILE A 894 9.41 -6.09 19.57
N TYR A 895 9.93 -6.09 20.80
CA TYR A 895 9.88 -4.92 21.67
C TYR A 895 11.04 -3.95 21.39
N ARG A 896 10.88 -3.09 20.37
CA ARG A 896 11.93 -2.19 19.89
C ARG A 896 11.49 -0.72 19.83
N PRO A 897 11.73 0.07 20.88
CA PRO A 897 11.68 1.53 20.79
C PRO A 897 12.79 2.06 19.88
N HIS A 898 12.43 2.92 18.92
CA HIS A 898 13.37 3.52 17.96
C HIS A 898 12.81 4.85 17.44
N ALA A 899 13.66 5.86 17.30
CA ALA A 899 13.27 7.20 16.85
C ALA A 899 14.45 7.99 16.28
N GLN A 900 14.13 9.09 15.58
CA GLN A 900 15.10 10.10 15.14
C GLN A 900 15.77 10.84 16.31
N GLU A 901 16.95 11.40 16.07
CA GLU A 901 17.89 11.96 17.06
C GLU A 901 17.26 12.97 18.02
N GLU A 902 16.31 13.77 17.55
CA GLU A 902 15.77 14.90 18.30
C GLU A 902 15.03 14.48 19.56
N VAL A 903 14.50 13.24 19.60
CA VAL A 903 13.73 12.75 20.74
C VAL A 903 14.15 11.32 21.08
N PRO A 904 14.79 11.09 22.25
CA PRO A 904 15.36 9.79 22.59
C PRO A 904 14.25 8.74 22.66
N SER A 905 14.42 7.59 22.02
CA SER A 905 13.44 6.49 22.01
C SER A 905 13.47 5.66 23.29
N GLU A 906 14.60 5.64 24.00
CA GLU A 906 14.83 4.79 25.15
C GLU A 906 14.13 5.32 26.41
N PRO A 907 13.51 4.44 27.22
CA PRO A 907 12.77 4.86 28.41
C PRO A 907 13.66 5.54 29.46
N VAL A 908 14.94 5.17 29.54
CA VAL A 908 15.90 5.73 30.52
C VAL A 908 16.10 7.25 30.39
N PHE A 909 15.78 7.83 29.22
CA PHE A 909 15.91 9.26 28.96
C PHE A 909 14.57 10.02 28.97
N ARG A 910 13.49 9.36 29.39
CA ARG A 910 12.15 9.98 29.53
C ARG A 910 11.97 10.64 30.89
N ALA A 911 10.90 11.44 31.00
CA ALA A 911 10.44 11.93 32.29
C ALA A 911 10.19 10.77 33.25
N GLU A 912 10.45 10.96 34.55
CA GLU A 912 10.39 9.89 35.56
C GLU A 912 9.08 9.11 35.55
N LYS A 913 7.95 9.78 35.34
CA LYS A 913 6.64 9.13 35.25
C LYS A 913 6.56 8.18 34.05
N ALA A 914 6.92 8.66 32.87
CA ALA A 914 6.91 7.85 31.64
C ALA A 914 7.93 6.72 31.70
N LYS A 915 9.13 6.96 32.29
CA LYS A 915 10.15 5.95 32.55
C LYS A 915 9.60 4.82 33.43
N GLN A 916 8.94 5.14 34.54
CA GLN A 916 8.37 4.15 35.45
C GLN A 916 7.27 3.31 34.78
N LEU A 917 6.36 3.94 34.04
CA LEU A 917 5.28 3.24 33.33
C LEU A 917 5.84 2.35 32.19
N ALA A 918 6.86 2.83 31.49
CA ALA A 918 7.58 2.03 30.48
C ALA A 918 8.30 0.84 31.11
N LYS A 919 8.94 1.03 32.27
CA LYS A 919 9.59 -0.04 33.03
C LYS A 919 8.60 -1.13 33.40
N GLU A 920 7.44 -0.78 33.95
CA GLU A 920 6.38 -1.75 34.29
C GLU A 920 5.94 -2.57 33.06
N ALA A 921 5.76 -1.92 31.90
CA ALA A 921 5.44 -2.61 30.66
C ALA A 921 6.56 -3.58 30.21
N ILE A 922 7.82 -3.15 30.29
CA ILE A 922 8.99 -3.98 29.95
C ILE A 922 9.09 -5.18 30.91
N GLU A 923 8.87 -4.99 32.21
CA GLU A 923 8.91 -6.10 33.18
C GLU A 923 7.84 -7.15 32.88
N ILE A 924 6.61 -6.75 32.52
CA ILE A 924 5.56 -7.68 32.08
C ILE A 924 5.99 -8.45 30.83
N ARG A 925 6.64 -7.77 29.87
CA ARG A 925 7.15 -8.42 28.65
C ARG A 925 8.14 -9.55 28.97
N TYR A 926 9.03 -9.35 29.95
CA TYR A 926 10.00 -10.37 30.38
C TYR A 926 9.35 -11.47 31.21
N GLN A 927 8.38 -11.15 32.05
CA GLN A 927 7.59 -12.17 32.75
C GLN A 927 6.82 -13.06 31.76
N LEU A 928 6.27 -12.50 30.68
CA LEU A 928 5.57 -13.26 29.64
C LEU A 928 6.50 -13.99 28.66
N LEU A 929 7.83 -14.00 28.88
CA LEU A 929 8.77 -14.66 27.97
C LEU A 929 8.45 -16.14 27.69
N PRO A 930 8.07 -17.00 28.66
CA PRO A 930 7.69 -18.38 28.35
C PRO A 930 6.47 -18.47 27.42
N TYR A 931 5.48 -17.59 27.61
CA TYR A 931 4.29 -17.54 26.75
C TYR A 931 4.67 -17.06 25.34
N ASN A 932 5.37 -15.93 25.24
CA ASN A 932 5.80 -15.34 23.96
C ASN A 932 6.71 -16.30 23.17
N TYR A 933 7.61 -17.01 23.85
CA TYR A 933 8.49 -17.99 23.23
C TYR A 933 7.76 -19.25 22.77
N THR A 934 6.67 -19.62 23.47
CA THR A 934 5.77 -20.68 23.03
C THR A 934 4.96 -20.27 21.80
N LEU A 935 4.57 -18.99 21.69
CA LEU A 935 3.93 -18.48 20.46
C LEU A 935 4.91 -18.45 19.28
N ALA A 936 6.18 -18.10 19.52
CA ALA A 936 7.22 -18.20 18.50
C ALA A 936 7.39 -19.65 18.02
N PHE A 937 7.33 -20.63 18.95
CA PHE A 937 7.34 -22.05 18.60
C PHE A 937 6.09 -22.48 17.82
N GLU A 938 4.90 -22.02 18.20
CA GLU A 938 3.68 -22.28 17.43
C GLU A 938 3.81 -21.73 16.00
N ASN A 939 4.34 -20.52 15.84
CA ASN A 939 4.63 -19.93 14.54
C ASN A 939 5.62 -20.75 13.72
N HIS A 940 6.67 -21.26 14.36
CA HIS A 940 7.67 -22.09 13.69
C HIS A 940 7.09 -23.42 13.19
N ILE A 941 6.17 -24.02 13.94
CA ILE A 941 5.57 -25.30 13.55
C ILE A 941 4.44 -25.12 12.53
N THR A 942 3.56 -24.13 12.70
CA THR A 942 2.30 -24.02 11.92
C THR A 942 2.16 -22.72 11.14
N GLY A 943 3.12 -21.80 11.22
CA GLY A 943 3.01 -20.47 10.63
C GLY A 943 2.02 -19.54 11.35
N ALA A 944 1.38 -19.99 12.43
CA ALA A 944 0.40 -19.20 13.18
C ALA A 944 0.97 -17.82 13.58
N PRO A 945 0.26 -16.70 13.31
CA PRO A 945 0.76 -15.39 13.71
C PRO A 945 0.62 -15.19 15.21
N LEU A 946 1.52 -14.38 15.79
CA LEU A 946 1.48 -14.05 17.22
C LEU A 946 0.33 -13.09 17.53
N MET A 947 0.11 -12.07 16.69
CA MET A 947 -1.07 -11.21 16.72
C MET A 947 -2.14 -11.77 15.76
N ARG A 948 -3.37 -12.00 16.25
CA ARG A 948 -4.44 -12.62 15.47
C ARG A 948 -5.68 -11.72 15.42
N PRO A 949 -6.32 -11.55 14.24
CA PRO A 949 -7.55 -10.78 14.14
C PRO A 949 -8.68 -11.40 14.95
N LEU A 950 -9.59 -10.58 15.51
CA LEU A 950 -10.74 -11.10 16.27
C LEU A 950 -11.66 -11.98 15.45
N PHE A 951 -11.70 -11.79 14.12
CA PHE A 951 -12.51 -12.62 13.24
C PHE A 951 -12.01 -14.07 13.09
N PHE A 952 -10.86 -14.40 13.68
CA PHE A 952 -10.46 -15.80 13.84
C PHE A 952 -11.43 -16.55 14.78
N GLU A 953 -12.13 -15.83 15.66
CA GLU A 953 -13.11 -16.39 16.59
C GLU A 953 -14.55 -15.99 16.31
N ASP A 954 -14.76 -14.78 15.80
CA ASP A 954 -16.09 -14.26 15.48
C ASP A 954 -16.09 -13.58 14.11
N GLU A 955 -16.60 -14.29 13.09
CA GLU A 955 -16.65 -13.84 11.70
C GLU A 955 -17.42 -12.52 11.50
N LYS A 956 -18.19 -12.04 12.48
CA LYS A 956 -18.86 -10.73 12.42
C LYS A 956 -17.89 -9.56 12.58
N LEU A 957 -16.66 -9.80 13.05
CA LEU A 957 -15.65 -8.79 13.36
C LEU A 957 -14.60 -8.60 12.25
N VAL A 958 -14.96 -8.94 11.00
CA VAL A 958 -14.09 -8.95 9.80
C VAL A 958 -13.33 -7.65 9.50
N GLU A 959 -13.81 -6.51 10.00
CA GLU A 959 -13.19 -5.19 9.77
C GLU A 959 -12.41 -4.64 10.99
N LYS A 960 -12.44 -5.33 12.13
CA LYS A 960 -11.88 -4.80 13.39
C LYS A 960 -10.37 -5.04 13.50
N SER A 961 -9.62 -3.96 13.67
CA SER A 961 -8.17 -3.96 13.97
C SER A 961 -7.82 -3.30 15.32
N SER A 962 -8.74 -2.52 15.92
CA SER A 962 -8.51 -1.78 17.16
C SER A 962 -8.47 -2.64 18.43
N SER A 963 -8.79 -3.92 18.30
CA SER A 963 -8.63 -4.99 19.30
C SER A 963 -8.20 -6.25 18.56
N TYR A 964 -7.41 -7.09 19.21
CA TYR A 964 -6.85 -8.31 18.61
C TYR A 964 -6.57 -9.37 19.68
N LEU A 965 -6.22 -10.58 19.24
CA LEU A 965 -5.74 -11.64 20.11
C LEU A 965 -4.21 -11.70 20.10
N TRP A 966 -3.59 -11.86 21.27
CA TRP A 966 -2.17 -12.18 21.40
C TRP A 966 -2.03 -13.67 21.74
N GLY A 967 -1.64 -14.47 20.75
CA GLY A 967 -1.85 -15.91 20.75
C GLY A 967 -3.35 -16.27 20.75
N ASN A 968 -3.72 -17.32 21.46
CA ASN A 968 -5.12 -17.70 21.66
C ASN A 968 -5.71 -17.17 22.97
N ASP A 969 -4.85 -16.80 23.93
CA ASP A 969 -5.28 -16.68 25.32
C ASP A 969 -5.53 -15.24 25.78
N PHE A 970 -4.96 -14.24 25.09
CA PHE A 970 -5.12 -12.83 25.43
C PHE A 970 -5.98 -12.08 24.41
N LEU A 971 -6.94 -11.29 24.88
CA LEU A 971 -7.63 -10.24 24.14
C LEU A 971 -7.04 -8.89 24.54
N VAL A 972 -6.54 -8.14 23.56
CA VAL A 972 -5.86 -6.86 23.78
C VAL A 972 -6.63 -5.75 23.08
N ALA A 973 -6.87 -4.64 23.78
CA ALA A 973 -7.52 -3.46 23.22
C ALA A 973 -6.67 -2.22 23.52
N PRO A 974 -5.71 -1.87 22.63
CA PRO A 974 -4.83 -0.73 22.85
C PRO A 974 -5.58 0.60 22.97
N ILE A 975 -4.96 1.54 23.68
CA ILE A 975 -5.36 2.95 23.70
C ILE A 975 -4.67 3.63 22.51
N LEU A 976 -5.48 4.14 21.58
CA LEU A 976 -5.03 4.65 20.28
C LEU A 976 -5.33 6.15 20.11
N GLU A 977 -5.78 6.81 21.16
CA GLU A 977 -6.12 8.24 21.18
C GLU A 977 -5.67 8.84 22.53
N ALA A 978 -5.39 10.14 22.53
CA ALA A 978 -4.96 10.86 23.72
C ALA A 978 -6.10 11.08 24.72
N ASN A 979 -5.77 11.17 26.01
CA ASN A 979 -6.69 11.55 27.09
C ASN A 979 -7.95 10.66 27.22
N VAL A 980 -7.87 9.40 26.78
CA VAL A 980 -8.98 8.45 26.89
C VAL A 980 -9.10 7.96 28.34
N THR A 981 -10.26 8.17 28.95
CA THR A 981 -10.58 7.69 30.31
C THR A 981 -11.38 6.39 30.33
N GLU A 982 -12.06 6.09 29.22
CA GLU A 982 -12.87 4.88 29.02
C GLU A 982 -12.64 4.32 27.62
N LYS A 983 -12.53 3.00 27.50
CA LYS A 983 -12.33 2.28 26.24
C LYS A 983 -13.47 1.29 26.05
N GLU A 984 -14.14 1.35 24.91
CA GLU A 984 -15.03 0.26 24.50
C GLU A 984 -14.23 -0.96 24.04
N VAL A 985 -14.54 -2.11 24.64
CA VAL A 985 -13.93 -3.40 24.34
C VAL A 985 -15.02 -4.37 23.88
N ILE A 986 -14.79 -5.00 22.73
CA ILE A 986 -15.66 -6.05 22.18
C ILE A 986 -15.13 -7.40 22.69
N PHE A 987 -15.96 -8.13 23.42
CA PHE A 987 -15.65 -9.48 23.90
C PHE A 987 -16.26 -10.51 22.95
N PRO A 988 -15.46 -11.33 22.24
CA PRO A 988 -15.98 -12.34 21.30
C PRO A 988 -16.99 -13.30 21.95
N GLU A 989 -18.00 -13.72 21.19
CA GLU A 989 -19.16 -14.50 21.67
C GLU A 989 -18.79 -15.82 22.37
N ASN A 990 -17.73 -16.46 21.89
CA ASN A 990 -17.41 -17.85 22.23
C ASN A 990 -16.60 -18.02 23.52
N SER A 991 -16.37 -16.96 24.31
CA SER A 991 -15.50 -17.07 25.50
C SER A 991 -15.81 -16.11 26.63
N THR A 992 -15.53 -16.56 27.84
CA THR A 992 -15.47 -15.73 29.04
C THR A 992 -14.05 -15.19 29.19
N TRP A 993 -13.93 -13.96 29.64
CA TRP A 993 -12.67 -13.22 29.73
C TRP A 993 -12.46 -12.69 31.15
N PHE A 994 -11.21 -12.59 31.58
CA PHE A 994 -10.81 -12.01 32.86
C PHE A 994 -9.83 -10.88 32.61
N ASP A 995 -10.03 -9.71 33.21
CA ASP A 995 -9.03 -8.65 33.15
C ASP A 995 -7.71 -9.14 33.76
N PHE A 996 -6.62 -9.03 33.00
CA PHE A 996 -5.32 -9.61 33.35
C PHE A 996 -4.74 -9.05 34.65
N TYR A 997 -5.09 -7.80 35.00
CA TYR A 997 -4.51 -7.09 36.14
C TYR A 997 -5.37 -7.19 37.40
N SER A 998 -6.70 -7.24 37.24
CA SER A 998 -7.67 -7.14 38.35
C SER A 998 -8.51 -8.41 38.57
N ASP A 999 -8.47 -9.37 37.64
CA ASP A 999 -9.32 -10.56 37.61
C ASP A 999 -10.83 -10.29 37.51
N GLU A 1000 -11.23 -9.06 37.13
CA GLU A 1000 -12.63 -8.79 36.83
C GLU A 1000 -13.11 -9.67 35.67
N LYS A 1001 -14.26 -10.32 35.85
CA LYS A 1001 -14.81 -11.27 34.88
C LYS A 1001 -15.78 -10.60 33.91
N PHE A 1002 -15.60 -10.86 32.62
CA PHE A 1002 -16.43 -10.40 31.52
C PHE A 1002 -16.99 -11.58 30.73
N ALA A 1003 -18.31 -11.58 30.49
CA ALA A 1003 -18.92 -12.53 29.56
C ALA A 1003 -18.60 -12.18 28.10
N GLY A 1004 -18.58 -13.19 27.23
CA GLY A 1004 -18.48 -12.99 25.77
C GLY A 1004 -19.78 -12.49 25.15
N GLY A 1005 -19.70 -12.05 23.90
CA GLY A 1005 -20.86 -11.67 23.08
C GLY A 1005 -21.41 -10.29 23.40
N GLN A 1006 -20.61 -9.45 24.06
CA GLN A 1006 -20.99 -8.11 24.49
C GLN A 1006 -19.87 -7.11 24.21
N THR A 1007 -20.26 -5.84 24.13
CA THR A 1007 -19.33 -4.70 24.17
C THR A 1007 -19.46 -4.03 25.54
N LYS A 1008 -18.34 -3.67 26.17
CA LYS A 1008 -18.33 -2.99 27.47
C LYS A 1008 -17.38 -1.80 27.44
N SER A 1009 -17.77 -0.73 28.12
CA SER A 1009 -16.86 0.35 28.47
C SER A 1009 -16.00 -0.09 29.66
N VAL A 1010 -14.68 0.02 29.52
CA VAL A 1010 -13.69 -0.32 30.54
C VAL A 1010 -12.91 0.93 30.89
N THR A 1011 -12.75 1.20 32.19
CA THR A 1011 -11.97 2.35 32.66
C THR A 1011 -10.50 2.17 32.29
N VAL A 1012 -9.94 3.18 31.62
CA VAL A 1012 -8.53 3.20 31.25
C VAL A 1012 -7.68 3.44 32.49
N LYS A 1013 -6.64 2.63 32.65
CA LYS A 1013 -5.60 2.82 33.68
C LYS A 1013 -4.37 3.43 33.05
N GLU A 1014 -3.60 4.16 33.84
CA GLU A 1014 -2.39 4.82 33.34
C GLU A 1014 -1.26 3.80 33.07
N ASN A 1015 -1.12 2.79 33.93
CA ASN A 1015 -0.03 1.82 33.89
C ASN A 1015 -0.28 0.59 33.02
N SER A 1016 -1.46 0.46 32.41
CA SER A 1016 -1.76 -0.65 31.51
C SER A 1016 -2.74 -0.27 30.40
N ILE A 1017 -2.76 -1.09 29.35
CA ILE A 1017 -3.84 -1.11 28.37
C ILE A 1017 -4.82 -2.24 28.71
N PRO A 1018 -6.12 -2.12 28.37
CA PRO A 1018 -7.10 -3.18 28.56
C PRO A 1018 -6.62 -4.50 27.93
N THR A 1019 -6.41 -5.50 28.80
CA THR A 1019 -5.83 -6.80 28.46
C THR A 1019 -6.61 -7.86 29.23
N PHE A 1020 -7.13 -8.87 28.53
CA PHE A 1020 -7.97 -9.88 29.13
C PHE A 1020 -7.47 -11.27 28.80
N VAL A 1021 -7.59 -12.20 29.75
CA VAL A 1021 -7.21 -13.61 29.59
C VAL A 1021 -8.46 -14.47 29.48
N ARG A 1022 -8.45 -15.43 28.56
CA ARG A 1022 -9.56 -16.35 28.34
C ARG A 1022 -9.73 -17.31 29.51
N ALA A 1023 -10.99 -17.60 29.86
CA ALA A 1023 -11.32 -18.70 30.75
C ALA A 1023 -10.77 -20.04 30.22
N GLY A 1024 -10.15 -20.82 31.10
CA GLY A 1024 -9.50 -22.09 30.77
C GLY A 1024 -8.06 -21.97 30.29
N ALA A 1025 -7.53 -20.75 30.10
CA ALA A 1025 -6.14 -20.55 29.69
C ALA A 1025 -5.15 -20.84 30.82
N PHE A 1026 -3.95 -21.28 30.42
CA PHE A 1026 -2.77 -21.38 31.26
C PHE A 1026 -1.73 -20.38 30.77
N ILE A 1027 -1.36 -19.42 31.60
CA ILE A 1027 -0.34 -18.42 31.29
C ILE A 1027 0.92 -18.72 32.09
N PRO A 1028 1.97 -19.29 31.46
CA PRO A 1028 3.26 -19.44 32.11
C PRO A 1028 3.99 -18.10 32.16
N MET A 1029 4.45 -17.73 33.36
CA MET A 1029 5.19 -16.48 33.60
C MET A 1029 6.52 -16.76 34.28
N ALA A 1030 7.60 -16.20 33.73
CA ALA A 1030 8.94 -16.32 34.28
C ALA A 1030 9.11 -15.44 35.53
N THR A 1031 10.11 -15.80 36.34
CA THR A 1031 10.67 -14.86 37.30
C THR A 1031 11.29 -13.68 36.53
N LEU A 1032 11.12 -12.46 37.03
CA LEU A 1032 11.69 -11.27 36.39
C LEU A 1032 13.22 -11.36 36.35
N VAL A 1033 13.80 -11.10 35.17
CA VAL A 1033 15.24 -11.08 34.90
C VAL A 1033 15.62 -9.78 34.18
N GLN A 1034 16.90 -9.39 34.20
CA GLN A 1034 17.36 -8.14 33.57
C GLN A 1034 17.82 -8.31 32.11
N THR A 1035 17.96 -9.55 31.67
CA THR A 1035 18.30 -9.98 30.30
C THR A 1035 17.79 -11.40 30.11
N THR A 1036 17.41 -11.78 28.88
CA THR A 1036 16.99 -13.16 28.60
C THR A 1036 18.11 -14.19 28.76
N ASP A 1037 19.38 -13.77 28.85
CA ASP A 1037 20.51 -14.67 29.12
C ASP A 1037 20.44 -15.26 30.55
N GLU A 1038 19.72 -14.59 31.46
CA GLU A 1038 19.46 -15.05 32.84
C GLU A 1038 18.17 -15.88 32.94
N TYR A 1039 17.42 -16.04 31.85
CA TYR A 1039 16.18 -16.80 31.85
C TYR A 1039 16.41 -18.27 32.22
N SER A 1040 15.55 -18.79 33.09
CA SER A 1040 15.49 -20.21 33.39
C SER A 1040 14.06 -20.71 33.40
N ALA A 1041 13.81 -21.84 32.73
CA ALA A 1041 12.56 -22.58 32.83
C ALA A 1041 12.52 -23.51 34.04
N SER A 1042 13.47 -23.44 34.99
CA SER A 1042 13.47 -24.25 36.22
C SER A 1042 12.51 -23.72 37.29
N THR A 1043 12.21 -22.42 37.27
CA THR A 1043 11.35 -21.74 38.25
C THR A 1043 10.45 -20.73 37.56
N PHE A 1044 9.14 -20.97 37.59
CA PHE A 1044 8.16 -20.12 36.92
C PHE A 1044 6.77 -20.28 37.55
N ASP A 1045 5.89 -19.32 37.28
CA ASP A 1045 4.51 -19.35 37.70
C ASP A 1045 3.63 -19.86 36.55
N VAL A 1046 2.57 -20.59 36.88
CA VAL A 1046 1.54 -20.99 35.92
C VAL A 1046 0.20 -20.49 36.42
N HIS A 1047 -0.33 -19.48 35.74
CA HIS A 1047 -1.63 -18.91 36.02
C HIS A 1047 -2.72 -19.67 35.27
N TYR A 1048 -3.61 -20.36 35.99
CA TYR A 1048 -4.77 -21.04 35.42
C TYR A 1048 -6.06 -20.25 35.68
N TYR A 1049 -6.68 -19.76 34.60
CA TYR A 1049 -7.91 -18.96 34.66
C TYR A 1049 -9.16 -19.84 34.73
N TYR A 1050 -9.41 -20.43 35.89
CA TYR A 1050 -10.54 -21.34 36.09
C TYR A 1050 -11.90 -20.63 35.97
N ASP A 1051 -12.82 -21.22 35.21
CA ASP A 1051 -14.24 -20.85 35.24
C ASP A 1051 -15.13 -22.05 34.99
N THR A 1052 -16.32 -22.07 35.59
CA THR A 1052 -17.29 -23.15 35.39
C THR A 1052 -17.90 -23.20 33.98
N SER A 1053 -17.75 -22.13 33.17
CA SER A 1053 -18.16 -22.14 31.77
C SER A 1053 -17.27 -23.01 30.89
N VAL A 1054 -16.07 -23.35 31.36
CA VAL A 1054 -15.07 -24.12 30.60
C VAL A 1054 -14.74 -25.40 31.36
N SER A 1055 -15.17 -26.53 30.80
CA SER A 1055 -14.95 -27.86 31.41
C SER A 1055 -13.55 -28.41 31.15
N LYS A 1056 -12.84 -27.90 30.13
CA LYS A 1056 -11.49 -28.32 29.76
C LYS A 1056 -10.62 -27.13 29.39
N GLY A 1057 -9.40 -27.08 29.92
CA GLY A 1057 -8.40 -26.07 29.58
C GLY A 1057 -7.10 -26.72 29.14
N THR A 1058 -6.34 -26.07 28.26
CA THR A 1058 -5.04 -26.59 27.80
C THR A 1058 -4.02 -25.47 27.73
N GLY A 1059 -2.77 -25.78 28.07
CA GLY A 1059 -1.64 -24.86 27.98
C GLY A 1059 -0.36 -25.57 27.57
N LYS A 1060 0.58 -24.78 27.04
CA LYS A 1060 1.90 -25.27 26.63
C LYS A 1060 2.98 -24.30 27.10
N LEU A 1061 4.18 -24.84 27.34
CA LEU A 1061 5.41 -24.08 27.51
C LEU A 1061 6.50 -24.80 26.72
N TYR A 1062 6.96 -24.18 25.63
CA TYR A 1062 8.14 -24.62 24.89
C TYR A 1062 9.40 -23.99 25.49
N ASN A 1063 10.43 -24.80 25.69
CA ASN A 1063 11.73 -24.34 26.16
C ASN A 1063 12.88 -25.11 25.48
N ASP A 1064 13.96 -24.41 25.20
CA ASP A 1064 15.24 -24.91 24.69
C ASP A 1064 16.38 -24.05 25.29
N ASP A 1065 17.55 -23.97 24.65
CA ASP A 1065 18.64 -23.09 25.10
C ASP A 1065 18.50 -21.62 24.64
N GLY A 1066 17.54 -21.31 23.76
CA GLY A 1066 17.30 -19.98 23.22
C GLY A 1066 18.28 -19.52 22.14
N LEU A 1067 19.24 -20.35 21.74
CA LEU A 1067 20.39 -19.97 20.93
C LEU A 1067 20.62 -20.90 19.73
N THR A 1068 20.56 -22.22 19.96
CA THR A 1068 20.92 -23.24 18.95
C THR A 1068 19.93 -23.22 17.79
N ALA A 1069 20.42 -23.04 16.56
CA ALA A 1069 19.61 -23.16 15.36
C ALA A 1069 19.05 -24.59 15.22
N ASP A 1070 17.78 -24.69 14.82
CA ASP A 1070 17.04 -25.94 14.64
C ASP A 1070 17.02 -26.82 15.90
N ALA A 1071 16.96 -26.21 17.09
CA ALA A 1071 17.00 -26.93 18.37
C ALA A 1071 15.85 -27.93 18.53
N PHE A 1072 14.67 -27.64 17.97
CA PHE A 1072 13.54 -28.56 18.00
C PHE A 1072 13.82 -29.81 17.17
N GLU A 1073 14.25 -29.64 15.92
CA GLU A 1073 14.61 -30.69 14.98
C GLU A 1073 15.82 -31.51 15.46
N LYS A 1074 16.78 -30.87 16.12
CA LYS A 1074 17.96 -31.51 16.75
C LYS A 1074 17.65 -32.14 18.12
N GLU A 1075 16.39 -32.16 18.53
CA GLU A 1075 15.92 -32.74 19.81
C GLU A 1075 16.56 -32.12 21.07
N HIS A 1076 16.90 -30.82 21.03
CA HIS A 1076 17.41 -30.00 22.14
C HIS A 1076 16.31 -29.15 22.80
N PHE A 1077 15.15 -29.74 23.09
CA PHE A 1077 14.03 -29.02 23.68
C PHE A 1077 13.30 -29.80 24.78
N GLU A 1078 12.51 -29.09 25.57
CA GLU A 1078 11.39 -29.63 26.35
C GLU A 1078 10.11 -28.86 26.05
N LEU A 1079 8.99 -29.59 25.97
CA LEU A 1079 7.66 -29.04 25.77
C LEU A 1079 6.76 -29.52 26.92
N LEU A 1080 6.43 -28.61 27.83
CA LEU A 1080 5.53 -28.87 28.94
C LEU A 1080 4.09 -28.63 28.48
N LYS A 1081 3.18 -29.50 28.90
CA LYS A 1081 1.74 -29.44 28.59
C LYS A 1081 0.94 -29.52 29.88
N PHE A 1082 -0.04 -28.64 30.00
CA PHE A 1082 -0.98 -28.55 31.11
C PHE A 1082 -2.38 -28.80 30.58
N GLU A 1083 -3.11 -29.75 31.15
CA GLU A 1083 -4.47 -30.08 30.73
C GLU A 1083 -5.38 -30.10 31.95
N ALA A 1084 -6.33 -29.17 32.02
CA ALA A 1084 -7.33 -29.12 33.07
C ALA A 1084 -8.62 -29.83 32.64
N GLU A 1085 -9.19 -30.63 33.54
CA GLU A 1085 -10.59 -31.06 33.50
C GLU A 1085 -11.28 -30.60 34.79
N THR A 1086 -12.43 -29.93 34.64
CA THR A 1086 -13.09 -29.26 35.75
C THR A 1086 -14.52 -29.74 35.97
N SER A 1087 -14.92 -29.78 37.25
CA SER A 1087 -16.27 -30.08 37.69
C SER A 1087 -16.63 -29.20 38.90
N LYS A 1088 -17.91 -29.16 39.28
CA LYS A 1088 -18.35 -28.40 40.46
C LYS A 1088 -17.67 -28.79 41.79
N LYS A 1089 -17.03 -29.96 41.87
CA LYS A 1089 -16.43 -30.50 43.10
C LYS A 1089 -14.90 -30.63 43.03
N CYS A 1090 -14.33 -30.53 41.84
CA CYS A 1090 -12.94 -30.90 41.61
C CYS A 1090 -12.38 -30.14 40.39
N ILE A 1091 -11.13 -29.66 40.51
CA ILE A 1091 -10.29 -29.26 39.38
C ILE A 1091 -9.13 -30.26 39.32
N GLU A 1092 -8.94 -30.89 38.17
CA GLU A 1092 -7.84 -31.82 37.92
C GLU A 1092 -6.97 -31.24 36.82
N ILE A 1093 -5.66 -31.12 37.06
CA ILE A 1093 -4.70 -30.58 36.09
C ILE A 1093 -3.60 -31.62 35.88
N ASP A 1094 -3.53 -32.15 34.68
CA ASP A 1094 -2.48 -33.06 34.24
C ASP A 1094 -1.25 -32.27 33.77
N PHE A 1095 -0.09 -32.67 34.26
CA PHE A 1095 1.23 -32.15 33.89
C PHE A 1095 1.98 -33.24 33.12
N THR A 1096 2.28 -32.97 31.85
CA THR A 1096 3.03 -33.86 30.98
C THR A 1096 4.14 -33.11 30.27
N ALA A 1097 5.26 -33.77 30.00
CA ALA A 1097 6.38 -33.18 29.28
C ALA A 1097 6.76 -34.10 28.12
N GLN A 1098 7.11 -33.48 26.99
CA GLN A 1098 7.84 -34.10 25.90
C GLN A 1098 9.25 -33.51 25.90
N THR A 1099 10.27 -34.36 25.85
CA THR A 1099 11.67 -33.95 25.91
C THR A 1099 12.40 -34.57 24.74
N GLY A 1100 13.16 -33.77 24.00
CA GLY A 1100 14.04 -34.27 22.96
C GLY A 1100 15.22 -35.06 23.54
N ALA A 1101 15.77 -36.01 22.79
CA ALA A 1101 16.79 -36.92 23.31
C ALA A 1101 18.09 -36.21 23.76
N ASN A 1102 18.37 -35.02 23.23
CA ASN A 1102 19.58 -34.25 23.51
C ASN A 1102 19.36 -33.12 24.52
N TYR A 1103 18.17 -33.04 25.14
CA TYR A 1103 17.87 -32.05 26.16
C TYR A 1103 18.02 -32.62 27.57
N THR A 1104 18.71 -31.90 28.45
CA THR A 1104 18.85 -32.28 29.86
C THR A 1104 17.79 -31.58 30.69
N THR A 1105 16.82 -32.33 31.21
CA THR A 1105 15.73 -31.77 32.04
C THR A 1105 16.15 -31.57 33.48
N GLU A 1106 15.58 -30.55 34.10
CA GLU A 1106 15.69 -30.27 35.53
C GLU A 1106 14.34 -30.39 36.23
N THR A 1107 14.36 -30.57 37.55
CA THR A 1107 13.14 -30.49 38.36
C THR A 1107 12.60 -29.06 38.31
N LYS A 1108 11.30 -28.92 38.03
CA LYS A 1108 10.63 -27.62 37.90
C LYS A 1108 10.01 -27.23 39.24
N ASN A 1109 10.32 -26.03 39.71
CA ASN A 1109 9.62 -25.39 40.83
C ASN A 1109 8.54 -24.49 40.23
N ILE A 1110 7.28 -24.89 40.39
CA ILE A 1110 6.16 -24.19 39.77
C ILE A 1110 5.23 -23.67 40.85
N ASN A 1111 4.90 -22.38 40.82
CA ASN A 1111 3.76 -21.88 41.58
C ASN A 1111 2.53 -21.93 40.68
N VAL A 1112 1.63 -22.87 40.96
CA VAL A 1112 0.35 -22.94 40.26
C VAL A 1112 -0.60 -21.95 40.93
N ILE A 1113 -1.02 -20.94 40.17
CA ILE A 1113 -1.91 -19.88 40.61
C ILE A 1113 -3.26 -20.11 39.93
N VAL A 1114 -4.26 -20.56 40.68
CA VAL A 1114 -5.61 -20.76 40.13
C VAL A 1114 -6.48 -19.56 40.48
N HIS A 1115 -6.96 -18.88 39.44
CA HIS A 1115 -7.79 -17.69 39.54
C HIS A 1115 -9.27 -18.05 39.72
N ASN A 1116 -10.09 -17.11 40.20
CA ASN A 1116 -11.54 -17.26 40.32
C ASN A 1116 -11.99 -18.48 41.16
N VAL A 1117 -11.23 -18.80 42.21
CA VAL A 1117 -11.52 -19.86 43.17
C VAL A 1117 -12.41 -19.30 44.30
N GLN A 1118 -13.72 -19.40 44.11
CA GLN A 1118 -14.75 -18.79 44.98
C GLN A 1118 -14.87 -19.40 46.38
N LYS A 1119 -14.29 -20.58 46.62
CA LYS A 1119 -14.36 -21.28 47.92
C LYS A 1119 -13.02 -21.89 48.25
N GLN A 1120 -12.63 -21.86 49.51
CA GLN A 1120 -11.42 -22.53 49.97
C GLN A 1120 -11.48 -24.04 49.64
N PRO A 1121 -10.45 -24.60 48.97
CA PRO A 1121 -10.37 -26.04 48.77
C PRO A 1121 -10.29 -26.78 50.11
N LYS A 1122 -10.93 -27.95 50.20
CA LYS A 1122 -10.77 -28.87 51.33
C LYS A 1122 -9.43 -29.60 51.30
N LYS A 1123 -8.92 -29.87 50.10
CA LYS A 1123 -7.70 -30.66 49.90
C LYS A 1123 -7.10 -30.42 48.53
N VAL A 1124 -5.78 -30.24 48.49
CA VAL A 1124 -4.97 -30.22 47.27
C VAL A 1124 -4.00 -31.40 47.29
N LYS A 1125 -3.87 -32.10 46.16
CA LYS A 1125 -2.94 -33.23 46.00
C LYS A 1125 -2.14 -33.10 44.73
N PHE A 1126 -0.88 -33.54 44.75
CA PHE A 1126 -0.05 -33.71 43.55
C PHE A 1126 0.41 -35.16 43.44
N GLY A 1127 -0.26 -35.93 42.57
CA GLY A 1127 -0.22 -37.38 42.58
C GLY A 1127 -0.81 -37.95 43.87
N LYS A 1128 0.00 -38.67 44.66
CA LYS A 1128 -0.44 -39.28 45.93
C LYS A 1128 -0.21 -38.36 47.14
N GLU A 1129 0.61 -37.34 47.00
CA GLU A 1129 1.02 -36.42 48.07
C GLU A 1129 -0.06 -35.36 48.29
N THR A 1130 -0.31 -35.02 49.56
CA THR A 1130 -1.16 -33.87 49.92
C THR A 1130 -0.25 -32.67 50.06
N LEU A 1131 -0.61 -31.56 49.42
CA LEU A 1131 0.19 -30.33 49.43
C LEU A 1131 -0.44 -29.28 50.33
N ASP A 1132 0.41 -28.45 50.92
CA ASP A 1132 0.01 -27.18 51.50
C ASP A 1132 -0.34 -26.19 50.38
N PHE A 1133 -1.26 -25.28 50.67
CA PHE A 1133 -1.71 -24.25 49.73
C PHE A 1133 -2.12 -23.00 50.49
N THR A 1134 -2.10 -21.85 49.80
CA THR A 1134 -2.63 -20.59 50.31
C THR A 1134 -3.82 -20.17 49.48
N TRP A 1135 -4.95 -19.84 50.11
CA TRP A 1135 -6.13 -19.30 49.43
C TRP A 1135 -6.42 -17.89 49.93
N SER A 1136 -6.57 -16.95 49.01
CA SER A 1136 -6.99 -15.57 49.29
C SER A 1136 -8.48 -15.43 49.01
N GLU A 1137 -9.29 -15.25 50.06
CA GLU A 1137 -10.72 -14.95 49.92
C GLU A 1137 -10.96 -13.60 49.25
N ARG A 1138 -10.11 -12.61 49.54
CA ARG A 1138 -10.21 -11.26 48.98
C ARG A 1138 -10.00 -11.27 47.47
N ASP A 1139 -9.02 -12.04 47.00
CA ASP A 1139 -8.59 -12.01 45.59
C ASP A 1139 -9.15 -13.21 44.80
N ASN A 1140 -9.87 -14.14 45.45
CA ASN A 1140 -10.34 -15.41 44.89
C ASN A 1140 -9.24 -16.22 44.18
N LYS A 1141 -8.03 -16.25 44.76
CA LYS A 1141 -6.85 -16.94 44.21
C LYS A 1141 -6.38 -18.06 45.11
N LEU A 1142 -5.93 -19.15 44.48
CA LEU A 1142 -5.31 -20.29 45.14
C LEU A 1142 -3.86 -20.43 44.65
N PHE A 1143 -2.91 -20.44 45.59
CA PHE A 1143 -1.48 -20.55 45.33
C PHE A 1143 -0.98 -21.92 45.80
N ILE A 1144 -0.38 -22.67 44.89
CA ILE A 1144 0.08 -24.05 45.13
C ILE A 1144 1.52 -24.19 44.64
N PRO A 1145 2.52 -24.19 45.52
CA PRO A 1145 3.89 -24.51 45.15
C PRO A 1145 4.02 -26.01 44.87
N ILE A 1146 4.56 -26.38 43.72
CA ILE A 1146 4.83 -27.77 43.34
C ILE A 1146 6.28 -27.94 42.87
N GLN A 1147 6.82 -29.14 43.11
CA GLN A 1147 8.05 -29.60 42.50
C GLN A 1147 7.75 -30.73 41.53
N TRP A 1148 8.10 -30.56 40.27
CA TRP A 1148 7.77 -31.51 39.23
C TRP A 1148 9.03 -32.00 38.49
N ASN A 1149 9.33 -33.29 38.65
CA ASN A 1149 10.27 -34.00 37.80
C ASN A 1149 9.56 -34.37 36.48
N THR A 1150 9.97 -33.76 35.38
CA THR A 1150 9.32 -33.83 34.06
C THR A 1150 9.35 -35.22 33.44
N HIS A 1151 10.21 -36.14 33.89
CA HIS A 1151 10.19 -37.54 33.45
C HIS A 1151 8.93 -38.30 33.89
N LYS A 1152 8.16 -37.76 34.84
CA LYS A 1152 6.95 -38.40 35.37
C LYS A 1152 5.74 -37.53 35.09
N LYS A 1153 4.72 -38.10 34.43
CA LYS A 1153 3.38 -37.51 34.43
C LYS A 1153 2.90 -37.35 35.87
N LYS A 1154 2.37 -36.18 36.20
CA LYS A 1154 1.77 -35.87 37.50
C LYS A 1154 0.40 -35.24 37.28
N GLN A 1155 -0.46 -35.37 38.28
CA GLN A 1155 -1.78 -34.76 38.29
C GLN A 1155 -1.95 -33.95 39.57
N LEU A 1156 -2.37 -32.70 39.44
CA LEU A 1156 -2.80 -31.84 40.54
C LEU A 1156 -4.32 -31.97 40.70
N THR A 1157 -4.79 -32.30 41.89
CA THR A 1157 -6.22 -32.44 42.19
C THR A 1157 -6.61 -31.47 43.30
N ILE A 1158 -7.54 -30.55 43.02
CA ILE A 1158 -8.06 -29.55 43.95
C ILE A 1158 -9.52 -29.90 44.25
N LYS A 1159 -9.85 -30.25 45.50
CA LYS A 1159 -11.20 -30.68 45.92
C LYS A 1159 -11.88 -29.64 46.79
N PHE A 1160 -13.14 -29.32 46.48
CA PHE A 1160 -13.96 -28.32 47.17
C PHE A 1160 -15.00 -28.91 48.13
#